data_AF-A0AAU9WZP0-F1
#
_entry.id   AF-A0AAU9WZP0-F1
#
_cell.length_a   1.000
_cell.length_b   1.000
_cell.length_c   1.000
_cell.angle_alpha   90.00
_cell.angle_beta   90.00
_cell.angle_gamma   90.00
#
_symmetry.space_group_name_H-M   'P 1'
#
loop_
_entity.id
_entity.type
_entity.pdbx_description
1 polymer ?
#
loop_
_entity_poly.entity_id
_entity_poly.type
_entity_poly.pdbx_seq_one_letter_code
_entity_poly.pdbx_strand_id
1 'polypeptide(L)'
;MDIEDEEQKGEEQSPVQKHKKTTENLRKKKNPKQSDYFKCFYEADYLIFKGFCFFIYAAYGGFIPYLPLYFKQLFLGASYAGIIIGIRPLIQCVGAPFWGVIADRYHAGKVIFLGSVIAWIVKAFLLLAVRPHNQQCIEIYLNETSNMSYVYAYDLWNTEATEEPKWVVIPLHHPIMVEKNRITVVDTQANTQAIKDETDELPEEVLIKNAPLQQRKPSHKNASRHHTKPRGKLGAMTAIEKRNTSNHDLVEDADKDKNVPSILGENEVGKRFELKFSHMVKVYNEELDASVEFITQIDTYEIDFMFVMFTLIIIIGEFFESPTYALSDASLLKRLGDDREYYGRIRMWGSLGWAMAATMVGLIINYSTFKLCQWQQNNYIVAFFVFIGFVAAAFVNALWFRFTYDEEKKFEDIGKVAPILLSLRHTSFLMATLYTGFCYGILVHFVNWVIDDLGGSSSIMGAAGAAREIAAIIMFAMSATTLQALGDVNTMVFSLLAYIICFICYSNLENPWMAVALELLDGGTYGLVWSCCVHYMSDVGTKLGVVDTTQGILQGIFWGLGNGGGTMISGALIESFGATNTFRAFALGGTVVLVILILAQYTAGLLERRENKRKEYELLSESESDGSKSEEPQEHSEEGEGGYKGKLSKTTH
;
A
#
# COMPACT_ATOMS: atom_id res chain seq x y z
N MET A 1 40.71 -72.76 5.87
CA MET A 1 41.18 -71.78 4.89
C MET A 1 41.27 -70.45 5.62
N ASP A 2 42.41 -70.35 6.33
CA ASP A 2 43.27 -69.19 6.62
C ASP A 2 42.58 -68.02 7.38
N ILE A 3 42.71 -67.80 8.71
CA ILE A 3 43.88 -67.51 9.59
C ILE A 3 44.84 -66.49 8.90
N GLU A 4 45.08 -65.25 9.38
CA GLU A 4 45.71 -64.83 10.66
C GLU A 4 45.47 -63.33 10.98
N ASP A 5 45.55 -63.03 12.29
CA ASP A 5 45.81 -61.72 12.91
C ASP A 5 47.16 -61.11 12.45
N GLU A 6 47.31 -59.77 12.43
CA GLU A 6 48.49 -59.10 13.01
C GLU A 6 48.44 -57.54 12.98
N GLU A 7 48.82 -56.99 14.14
CA GLU A 7 49.61 -55.78 14.41
C GLU A 7 49.05 -54.35 14.16
N GLN A 8 48.65 -53.73 15.28
CA GLN A 8 48.91 -52.32 15.56
C GLN A 8 50.42 -52.02 15.49
N LYS A 9 50.83 -51.16 14.54
CA LYS A 9 52.07 -50.39 14.65
C LYS A 9 51.74 -48.91 14.87
N GLY A 10 52.09 -48.43 16.06
CA GLY A 10 52.10 -47.01 16.39
C GLY A 10 53.25 -46.31 15.67
N GLU A 11 52.92 -45.36 14.80
CA GLU A 11 53.86 -44.31 14.41
C GLU A 11 53.69 -43.13 15.37
N GLU A 12 54.67 -42.93 16.25
CA GLU A 12 54.83 -41.70 17.03
C GLU A 12 55.08 -40.51 16.09
N GLN A 13 54.03 -39.75 15.78
CA GLN A 13 54.19 -38.45 15.14
C GLN A 13 54.84 -37.46 16.12
N SER A 14 56.03 -36.96 15.74
CA SER A 14 56.80 -35.95 16.47
C SER A 14 55.93 -34.76 16.93
N PRO A 15 56.18 -34.17 18.13
CA PRO A 15 55.43 -33.02 18.66
C PRO A 15 55.35 -31.84 17.68
N VAL A 16 56.35 -31.71 16.80
CA VAL A 16 56.42 -30.66 15.77
C VAL A 16 55.40 -30.88 14.65
N GLN A 17 55.09 -32.12 14.27
CA GLN A 17 54.06 -32.44 13.28
C GLN A 17 52.64 -32.31 13.84
N LYS A 18 52.43 -32.66 15.11
CA LYS A 18 51.17 -32.38 15.83
C LYS A 18 50.93 -30.87 15.93
N HIS A 19 51.96 -30.08 16.26
CA HIS A 19 51.81 -28.64 16.34
C HIS A 19 51.59 -27.99 14.97
N LYS A 20 52.22 -28.48 13.89
CA LYS A 20 51.96 -28.03 12.51
C LYS A 20 50.53 -28.36 12.06
N LYS A 21 50.03 -29.59 12.26
CA LYS A 21 48.64 -29.96 11.97
C LYS A 21 47.62 -29.15 12.79
N THR A 22 47.89 -28.90 14.07
CA THR A 22 47.02 -28.07 14.92
C THR A 22 47.04 -26.60 14.48
N THR A 23 48.20 -26.06 14.09
CA THR A 23 48.33 -24.67 13.62
C THR A 23 47.73 -24.49 12.22
N GLU A 24 47.82 -25.50 11.36
CA GLU A 24 47.22 -25.51 10.02
C GLU A 24 45.70 -25.71 10.08
N ASN A 25 45.19 -26.51 11.03
CA ASN A 25 43.76 -26.62 11.34
C ASN A 25 43.21 -25.35 12.02
N LEU A 26 44.00 -24.65 12.84
CA LEU A 26 43.65 -23.34 13.41
C LEU A 26 43.70 -22.22 12.35
N ARG A 27 44.57 -22.33 11.34
CA ARG A 27 44.59 -21.43 10.18
C ARG A 27 43.40 -21.66 9.25
N LYS A 28 43.01 -22.92 9.02
CA LYS A 28 41.78 -23.28 8.29
C LYS A 28 40.50 -22.85 9.02
N LYS A 29 40.50 -22.83 10.37
CA LYS A 29 39.39 -22.29 11.18
C LYS A 29 39.31 -20.76 11.23
N LYS A 30 40.36 -20.02 10.83
CA LYS A 30 40.35 -18.54 10.86
C LYS A 30 39.78 -17.88 9.60
N ASN A 31 39.62 -18.61 8.48
CA ASN A 31 39.03 -18.09 7.24
C ASN A 31 37.78 -18.84 6.67
N PRO A 32 36.81 -19.38 7.45
CA PRO A 32 35.54 -19.81 6.87
C PRO A 32 34.59 -18.64 6.56
N LYS A 33 34.60 -17.56 7.36
CA LYS A 33 33.59 -16.48 7.25
C LYS A 33 33.63 -15.65 5.97
N GLN A 34 34.76 -15.61 5.24
CA GLN A 34 34.90 -14.81 4.03
C GLN A 34 34.69 -15.63 2.74
N SER A 35 34.92 -16.95 2.77
CA SER A 35 34.69 -17.87 1.65
C SER A 35 33.20 -18.20 1.49
N ASP A 36 32.46 -18.35 2.59
CA ASP A 36 30.99 -18.55 2.55
C ASP A 36 30.22 -17.27 2.17
N TYR A 37 30.88 -16.11 2.29
CA TYR A 37 30.30 -14.81 1.94
C TYR A 37 30.03 -14.66 0.44
N PHE A 38 30.95 -15.15 -0.41
CA PHE A 38 30.82 -15.11 -1.87
C PHE A 38 30.02 -16.30 -2.43
N LYS A 39 30.01 -17.44 -1.75
CA LYS A 39 29.25 -18.64 -2.16
C LYS A 39 27.75 -18.37 -2.19
N CYS A 40 27.26 -17.59 -1.21
CA CYS A 40 25.89 -17.09 -1.12
C CYS A 40 25.45 -16.24 -2.34
N PHE A 41 26.38 -15.59 -3.06
CA PHE A 41 26.03 -14.80 -4.25
C PHE A 41 25.78 -15.66 -5.50
N TYR A 42 26.32 -16.89 -5.57
CA TYR A 42 26.38 -17.71 -6.78
C TYR A 42 25.74 -19.10 -6.69
N GLU A 43 25.27 -19.53 -5.52
CA GLU A 43 24.62 -20.83 -5.39
C GLU A 43 23.25 -20.82 -6.09
N ALA A 44 23.11 -21.67 -7.12
CA ALA A 44 22.00 -21.65 -8.08
C ALA A 44 20.61 -21.80 -7.42
N ASP A 45 20.54 -22.54 -6.30
CA ASP A 45 19.29 -22.74 -5.58
C ASP A 45 18.80 -21.47 -4.87
N TYR A 46 19.71 -20.64 -4.32
CA TYR A 46 19.33 -19.35 -3.72
C TYR A 46 19.05 -18.28 -4.78
N LEU A 47 19.58 -18.43 -5.99
CA LEU A 47 19.28 -17.55 -7.10
C LEU A 47 17.80 -17.63 -7.51
N ILE A 48 17.19 -18.81 -7.43
CA ILE A 48 15.76 -19.00 -7.67
C ILE A 48 14.96 -18.16 -6.65
N PHE A 49 15.16 -18.35 -5.35
CA PHE A 49 14.44 -17.59 -4.32
C PHE A 49 14.68 -16.07 -4.41
N LYS A 50 15.91 -15.63 -4.68
CA LYS A 50 16.22 -14.21 -4.90
C LYS A 50 15.48 -13.66 -6.11
N GLY A 51 15.44 -14.41 -7.22
CA GLY A 51 14.70 -14.05 -8.42
C GLY A 51 13.20 -13.94 -8.18
N PHE A 52 12.60 -14.93 -7.50
CA PHE A 52 11.20 -14.88 -7.11
C PHE A 52 10.88 -13.66 -6.23
N CYS A 53 11.66 -13.45 -5.16
CA CYS A 53 11.52 -12.27 -4.29
C CYS A 53 11.62 -10.97 -5.10
N PHE A 54 12.62 -10.86 -5.97
CA PHE A 54 12.77 -9.68 -6.80
C PHE A 54 11.53 -9.42 -7.67
N PHE A 55 11.05 -10.43 -8.41
CA PHE A 55 9.92 -10.24 -9.33
C PHE A 55 8.59 -10.04 -8.63
N ILE A 56 8.30 -10.76 -7.54
CA ILE A 56 7.01 -10.62 -6.84
C ILE A 56 6.89 -9.27 -6.14
N TYR A 57 7.98 -8.78 -5.51
CA TYR A 57 7.98 -7.45 -4.89
C TYR A 57 8.12 -6.32 -5.91
N ALA A 58 8.75 -6.57 -7.06
CA ALA A 58 8.70 -5.63 -8.19
C ALA A 58 7.27 -5.46 -8.72
N ALA A 59 6.51 -6.56 -8.86
CA ALA A 59 5.11 -6.49 -9.23
C ALA A 59 4.33 -5.64 -8.20
N TYR A 60 4.45 -5.97 -6.91
CA TYR A 60 3.76 -5.25 -5.84
C TYR A 60 4.13 -3.76 -5.80
N GLY A 61 5.41 -3.42 -5.85
CA GLY A 61 5.89 -2.04 -5.78
C GLY A 61 5.52 -1.18 -7.00
N GLY A 62 5.41 -1.80 -8.18
CA GLY A 62 4.96 -1.14 -9.40
C GLY A 62 3.44 -0.98 -9.51
N PHE A 63 2.66 -1.64 -8.66
CA PHE A 63 1.19 -1.69 -8.80
C PHE A 63 0.46 -1.01 -7.65
N ILE A 64 0.82 -1.35 -6.41
CA ILE A 64 0.04 -0.99 -5.22
C ILE A 64 -0.06 0.51 -4.97
N PRO A 65 1.02 1.30 -5.13
CA PRO A 65 0.93 2.75 -4.95
C PRO A 65 0.11 3.46 -6.04
N TYR A 66 -0.15 2.79 -7.18
CA TYR A 66 -0.88 3.35 -8.32
C TYR A 66 -2.32 2.83 -8.43
N LEU A 67 -2.66 1.75 -7.73
CA LEU A 67 -4.00 1.19 -7.70
C LEU A 67 -5.08 2.18 -7.21
N PRO A 68 -4.88 2.95 -6.11
CA PRO A 68 -5.83 4.00 -5.72
C PRO A 68 -6.02 5.05 -6.82
N LEU A 69 -4.94 5.44 -7.51
CA LEU A 69 -4.99 6.40 -8.62
C LEU A 69 -5.74 5.86 -9.83
N TYR A 70 -5.65 4.55 -10.09
CA TYR A 70 -6.47 3.90 -11.11
C TYR A 70 -7.97 3.99 -10.78
N PHE A 71 -8.36 3.75 -9.53
CA PHE A 71 -9.75 3.92 -9.10
C PHE A 71 -10.19 5.39 -9.19
N LYS A 72 -9.32 6.33 -8.80
CA LYS A 72 -9.53 7.77 -8.98
C LYS A 72 -9.74 8.14 -10.45
N GLN A 73 -8.96 7.56 -11.38
CA GLN A 73 -9.09 7.77 -12.83
C GLN A 73 -10.46 7.31 -13.35
N LEU A 74 -11.07 6.32 -12.71
CA LEU A 74 -12.42 5.82 -13.01
C LEU A 74 -13.53 6.58 -12.25
N PHE A 75 -13.19 7.69 -11.60
CA PHE A 75 -14.08 8.53 -10.79
C PHE A 75 -14.61 7.86 -9.51
N LEU A 76 -13.97 6.79 -9.03
CA LEU A 76 -14.27 6.27 -7.70
C LEU A 76 -13.64 7.21 -6.65
N GLY A 77 -14.45 7.64 -5.69
CA GLY A 77 -13.99 8.45 -4.57
C GLY A 77 -12.95 7.74 -3.68
N ALA A 78 -12.26 8.52 -2.85
CA ALA A 78 -11.30 8.03 -1.88
C ALA A 78 -11.90 7.02 -0.89
N SER A 79 -13.18 7.16 -0.53
CA SER A 79 -13.90 6.21 0.33
C SER A 79 -14.01 4.83 -0.31
N TYR A 80 -14.42 4.78 -1.58
CA TYR A 80 -14.54 3.53 -2.33
C TYR A 80 -13.18 2.89 -2.56
N ALA A 81 -12.17 3.66 -2.97
CA ALA A 81 -10.80 3.18 -3.10
C ALA A 81 -10.24 2.65 -1.76
N GLY A 82 -10.49 3.37 -0.66
CA GLY A 82 -10.07 2.99 0.69
C GLY A 82 -10.67 1.66 1.15
N ILE A 83 -11.96 1.42 0.89
CA ILE A 83 -12.63 0.15 1.20
C ILE A 83 -12.07 -0.99 0.33
N ILE A 84 -11.98 -0.79 -0.98
CA ILE A 84 -11.48 -1.82 -1.91
C ILE A 84 -10.04 -2.23 -1.55
N ILE A 85 -9.19 -1.27 -1.20
CA ILE A 85 -7.78 -1.55 -0.90
C ILE A 85 -7.60 -2.06 0.52
N GLY A 86 -8.31 -1.47 1.48
CA GLY A 86 -8.19 -1.80 2.91
C GLY A 86 -8.78 -3.17 3.29
N ILE A 87 -9.68 -3.75 2.49
CA ILE A 87 -10.17 -5.12 2.73
C ILE A 87 -9.11 -6.19 2.44
N ARG A 88 -8.11 -5.89 1.61
CA ARG A 88 -7.12 -6.86 1.13
C ARG A 88 -6.30 -7.47 2.27
N PRO A 89 -5.69 -6.68 3.18
CA PRO A 89 -4.90 -7.25 4.27
C PRO A 89 -5.76 -8.03 5.27
N LEU A 90 -7.03 -7.65 5.48
CA LEU A 90 -7.97 -8.39 6.32
C LEU A 90 -8.24 -9.79 5.77
N ILE A 91 -8.41 -9.91 4.46
CA ILE A 91 -8.61 -11.21 3.80
C ILE A 91 -7.33 -12.04 3.84
N GLN A 92 -6.17 -11.43 3.61
CA GLN A 92 -4.89 -12.13 3.71
C GLN A 92 -4.65 -12.68 5.12
N CYS A 93 -5.04 -11.94 6.16
CA CYS A 93 -4.95 -12.37 7.55
C CYS A 93 -5.70 -13.69 7.82
N VAL A 94 -6.83 -13.92 7.14
CA VAL A 94 -7.63 -15.15 7.28
C VAL A 94 -7.23 -16.21 6.25
N GLY A 95 -6.95 -15.81 5.02
CA GLY A 95 -6.65 -16.70 3.91
C GLY A 95 -5.29 -17.40 4.06
N ALA A 96 -4.25 -16.69 4.50
CA ALA A 96 -2.92 -17.26 4.66
C ALA A 96 -2.88 -18.48 5.61
N PRO A 97 -3.42 -18.41 6.85
CA PRO A 97 -3.46 -19.59 7.72
C PRO A 97 -4.38 -20.69 7.18
N PHE A 98 -5.53 -20.33 6.57
CA PHE A 98 -6.44 -21.30 5.97
C PHE A 98 -5.76 -22.16 4.90
N TRP A 99 -5.11 -21.52 3.93
CA TRP A 99 -4.39 -22.23 2.87
C TRP A 99 -3.13 -22.92 3.37
N GLY A 100 -2.46 -22.37 4.39
CA GLY A 100 -1.33 -23.03 5.07
C GLY A 100 -1.70 -24.39 5.66
N VAL A 101 -2.84 -24.45 6.37
CA VAL A 101 -3.34 -25.71 6.94
C VAL A 101 -3.70 -26.73 5.84
N ILE A 102 -4.33 -26.28 4.75
CA ILE A 102 -4.68 -27.16 3.62
C ILE A 102 -3.42 -27.67 2.91
N ALA A 103 -2.44 -26.80 2.68
CA ALA A 103 -1.17 -27.14 2.05
C ALA A 103 -0.40 -28.21 2.84
N ASP A 104 -0.38 -28.08 4.16
CA ASP A 104 0.26 -29.03 5.06
C ASP A 104 -0.53 -30.35 5.12
N ARG A 105 -1.86 -30.32 5.24
CA ARG A 105 -2.72 -31.51 5.38
C ARG A 105 -2.73 -32.43 4.15
N TYR A 106 -2.72 -31.85 2.95
CA TYR A 106 -2.80 -32.61 1.70
C TYR A 106 -1.44 -32.76 0.99
N HIS A 107 -0.35 -32.30 1.61
CA HIS A 107 0.98 -32.24 0.99
C HIS A 107 0.96 -31.61 -0.41
N ALA A 108 0.12 -30.58 -0.58
CA ALA A 108 -0.19 -29.94 -1.87
C ALA A 108 0.37 -28.50 -1.96
N GLY A 109 1.30 -28.13 -1.08
CA GLY A 109 1.87 -26.79 -0.98
C GLY A 109 2.40 -26.23 -2.31
N LYS A 110 3.10 -27.02 -3.12
CA LYS A 110 3.57 -26.56 -4.45
C LYS A 110 2.43 -26.19 -5.40
N VAL A 111 1.35 -26.98 -5.42
CA VAL A 111 0.20 -26.75 -6.31
C VAL A 111 -0.56 -25.51 -5.87
N ILE A 112 -0.81 -25.38 -4.56
CA ILE A 112 -1.49 -24.21 -3.99
C ILE A 112 -0.69 -22.94 -4.22
N PHE A 113 0.64 -22.99 -4.03
CA PHE A 113 1.53 -21.86 -4.29
C PHE A 113 1.54 -21.43 -5.77
N LEU A 114 1.65 -22.37 -6.72
CA LEU A 114 1.59 -22.03 -8.14
C LEU A 114 0.21 -21.49 -8.54
N GLY A 115 -0.86 -22.07 -8.00
CA GLY A 115 -2.22 -21.60 -8.19
C GLY A 115 -2.43 -20.17 -7.67
N SER A 116 -1.86 -19.83 -6.51
CA SER A 116 -1.97 -18.49 -5.93
C SER A 116 -1.22 -17.44 -6.72
N VAL A 117 -0.08 -17.78 -7.32
CA VAL A 117 0.64 -16.88 -8.25
C VAL A 117 -0.16 -16.64 -9.53
N ILE A 118 -0.84 -17.66 -10.06
CA ILE A 118 -1.76 -17.48 -11.21
C ILE A 118 -2.95 -16.59 -10.84
N ALA A 119 -3.46 -16.72 -9.61
CA ALA A 119 -4.59 -15.91 -9.14
C ALA A 119 -4.31 -14.40 -9.22
N TRP A 120 -3.08 -13.95 -8.96
CA TRP A 120 -2.68 -12.55 -9.17
C TRP A 120 -2.93 -12.07 -10.61
N ILE A 121 -2.53 -12.88 -11.60
CA ILE A 121 -2.66 -12.56 -13.03
C ILE A 121 -4.14 -12.51 -13.41
N VAL A 122 -4.91 -13.52 -13.01
CA VAL A 122 -6.36 -13.59 -13.27
C VAL A 122 -7.07 -12.38 -12.65
N LYS A 123 -6.76 -12.06 -11.38
CA LYS A 123 -7.30 -10.88 -10.69
C LYS A 123 -6.99 -9.59 -11.46
N ALA A 124 -5.75 -9.40 -11.92
CA ALA A 124 -5.37 -8.22 -12.69
C ALA A 124 -6.16 -8.07 -13.99
N PHE A 125 -6.37 -9.16 -14.74
CA PHE A 125 -7.21 -9.13 -15.95
C PHE A 125 -8.68 -8.88 -15.65
N LEU A 126 -9.22 -9.46 -14.57
CA LEU A 126 -10.61 -9.23 -14.16
C LEU A 126 -10.83 -7.77 -13.75
N LEU A 127 -9.89 -7.16 -13.02
CA LEU A 127 -9.94 -5.73 -12.71
C LEU A 127 -9.91 -4.87 -13.97
N LEU A 128 -9.08 -5.20 -14.96
CA LEU A 128 -9.02 -4.46 -16.24
C LEU A 128 -10.28 -4.62 -17.10
N ALA A 129 -11.02 -5.73 -16.94
CA ALA A 129 -12.23 -6.01 -17.70
C ALA A 129 -13.41 -5.14 -17.25
N VAL A 130 -13.41 -4.66 -16.01
CA VAL A 130 -14.41 -3.73 -15.50
C VAL A 130 -14.12 -2.34 -16.07
N ARG A 131 -14.94 -1.89 -17.02
CA ARG A 131 -14.87 -0.55 -17.58
C ARG A 131 -16.22 0.16 -17.54
N PRO A 132 -16.23 1.48 -17.38
CA PRO A 132 -17.44 2.29 -17.55
C PRO A 132 -17.87 2.31 -19.01
N HIS A 133 -19.18 2.29 -19.23
CA HIS A 133 -19.86 2.29 -20.53
C HIS A 133 -20.87 3.43 -20.68
N ASN A 134 -21.29 4.07 -19.59
CA ASN A 134 -22.38 5.06 -19.60
C ASN A 134 -21.90 6.50 -19.31
N GLN A 135 -20.60 6.72 -19.21
CA GLN A 135 -20.03 8.05 -18.99
C GLN A 135 -19.88 8.81 -20.32
N GLN A 136 -20.19 10.10 -20.32
CA GLN A 136 -20.25 10.92 -21.53
C GLN A 136 -19.40 12.18 -21.42
N CYS A 137 -18.85 12.65 -22.54
CA CYS A 137 -18.32 13.98 -22.70
C CYS A 137 -19.28 14.81 -23.56
N ILE A 138 -19.66 15.98 -23.08
CA ILE A 138 -20.56 16.90 -23.76
C ILE A 138 -19.74 18.11 -24.20
N GLU A 139 -19.71 18.36 -25.50
CA GLU A 139 -19.10 19.52 -26.13
C GLU A 139 -20.19 20.55 -26.47
N ILE A 140 -20.02 21.78 -25.99
CA ILE A 140 -20.96 22.89 -26.17
C ILE A 140 -20.24 24.04 -26.84
N TYR A 141 -20.73 24.43 -28.02
CA TYR A 141 -20.31 25.61 -28.73
C TYR A 141 -21.42 26.66 -28.71
N LEU A 142 -21.11 27.87 -28.26
CA LEU A 142 -22.06 28.97 -28.16
C LEU A 142 -21.80 29.96 -29.29
N ASN A 143 -22.82 30.22 -30.10
CA ASN A 143 -22.75 31.24 -31.13
C ASN A 143 -23.68 32.41 -30.79
N GLU A 144 -23.13 33.40 -30.08
CA GLU A 144 -23.84 34.61 -29.64
C GLU A 144 -24.45 35.40 -30.82
N THR A 145 -23.82 35.39 -32.00
CA THR A 145 -24.33 36.12 -33.17
C THR A 145 -25.63 35.53 -33.73
N SER A 146 -25.81 34.22 -33.58
CA SER A 146 -27.01 33.50 -34.04
C SER A 146 -27.99 33.17 -32.93
N ASN A 147 -27.64 33.46 -31.66
CA ASN A 147 -28.40 33.10 -30.47
C ASN A 147 -28.72 31.58 -30.37
N MET A 148 -27.77 30.74 -30.78
CA MET A 148 -27.88 29.27 -30.75
C MET A 148 -26.71 28.64 -30.01
N SER A 149 -26.98 27.54 -29.31
CA SER A 149 -26.01 26.60 -28.76
C SER A 149 -25.97 25.34 -29.62
N TYR A 150 -24.77 24.82 -29.85
CA TYR A 150 -24.52 23.58 -30.57
C TYR A 150 -23.96 22.59 -29.56
N VAL A 151 -24.62 21.45 -29.41
CA VAL A 151 -24.25 20.43 -28.41
C VAL A 151 -23.96 19.12 -29.10
N TYR A 152 -22.84 18.52 -28.74
CA TYR A 152 -22.43 17.19 -29.18
C TYR A 152 -22.05 16.37 -27.95
N ALA A 153 -22.55 15.13 -27.86
CA ALA A 153 -22.23 14.23 -26.75
C ALA A 153 -21.66 12.93 -27.30
N TYR A 154 -20.56 12.45 -26.72
CA TYR A 154 -19.91 11.19 -27.08
C TYR A 154 -19.51 10.40 -25.84
N ASP A 155 -19.30 9.09 -26.00
CA ASP A 155 -18.82 8.22 -24.93
C ASP A 155 -17.44 8.66 -24.46
N LEU A 156 -17.30 8.87 -23.16
CA LEU A 156 -16.08 9.38 -22.54
C LEU A 156 -14.87 8.47 -22.75
N TRP A 157 -15.09 7.15 -22.82
CA TRP A 157 -14.03 6.13 -22.87
C TRP A 157 -13.79 5.57 -24.26
N ASN A 158 -14.61 5.95 -25.24
CA ASN A 158 -14.44 5.62 -26.64
C ASN A 158 -13.89 6.82 -27.42
N THR A 159 -12.56 7.00 -27.37
CA THR A 159 -11.87 8.13 -28.02
C THR A 159 -11.77 8.03 -29.55
N GLU A 160 -12.14 6.88 -30.13
CA GLU A 160 -12.23 6.71 -31.58
C GLU A 160 -13.69 6.89 -32.00
N ALA A 161 -14.17 8.14 -31.96
CA ALA A 161 -15.41 8.52 -32.65
C ALA A 161 -15.19 8.32 -34.16
N THR A 162 -15.45 7.10 -34.61
CA THR A 162 -15.46 6.69 -36.02
C THR A 162 -16.68 7.23 -36.75
N GLU A 163 -17.66 7.76 -36.01
CA GLU A 163 -18.87 8.36 -36.51
C GLU A 163 -18.75 9.90 -36.55
N GLU A 164 -19.27 10.52 -37.62
CA GLU A 164 -19.31 11.97 -37.73
C GLU A 164 -20.11 12.59 -36.57
N PRO A 165 -19.65 13.71 -35.99
CA PRO A 165 -20.28 14.30 -34.81
C PRO A 165 -21.70 14.78 -35.16
N LYS A 166 -22.71 14.17 -34.53
CA LYS A 166 -24.12 14.54 -34.66
C LYS A 166 -24.44 15.70 -33.73
N TRP A 167 -24.24 16.92 -34.23
CA TRP A 167 -24.55 18.15 -33.49
C TRP A 167 -26.06 18.38 -33.38
N VAL A 168 -26.51 18.73 -32.18
CA VAL A 168 -27.87 19.19 -31.90
C VAL A 168 -27.85 20.69 -31.66
N VAL A 169 -28.70 21.43 -32.36
CA VAL A 169 -28.76 22.89 -32.29
C VAL A 169 -29.95 23.32 -31.45
N ILE A 170 -29.70 24.11 -30.41
CA ILE A 170 -30.68 24.51 -29.40
C ILE A 170 -30.66 26.03 -29.25
N PRO A 171 -31.78 26.72 -28.99
CA PRO A 171 -31.76 28.15 -28.70
C PRO A 171 -30.99 28.47 -27.42
N LEU A 172 -30.28 29.61 -27.38
CA LEU A 172 -29.53 30.04 -26.20
C LEU A 172 -30.45 30.10 -24.95
N HIS A 173 -29.91 29.77 -23.78
CA HIS A 173 -30.59 29.77 -22.47
C HIS A 173 -31.71 28.73 -22.25
N HIS A 174 -31.91 27.77 -23.15
CA HIS A 174 -32.83 26.67 -22.88
C HIS A 174 -32.14 25.54 -22.09
N PRO A 175 -32.79 24.98 -21.05
CA PRO A 175 -32.23 23.90 -20.26
C PRO A 175 -32.12 22.60 -21.07
N ILE A 176 -30.94 21.98 -21.01
CA ILE A 176 -30.62 20.78 -21.80
C ILE A 176 -30.61 19.54 -20.91
N MET A 177 -31.27 18.46 -21.33
CA MET A 177 -31.06 17.13 -20.76
C MET A 177 -30.40 16.20 -21.79
N VAL A 178 -29.27 15.63 -21.39
CA VAL A 178 -28.56 14.61 -22.16
C VAL A 178 -28.83 13.25 -21.52
N GLU A 179 -29.59 12.42 -22.23
CA GLU A 179 -29.80 11.00 -21.94
C GLU A 179 -29.09 10.16 -23.01
N LYS A 180 -28.91 8.86 -22.76
CA LYS A 180 -28.23 7.93 -23.69
C LYS A 180 -28.66 8.17 -25.15
N ASN A 181 -27.71 8.62 -25.97
CA ASN A 181 -27.86 8.92 -27.40
C ASN A 181 -28.92 9.98 -27.77
N ARG A 182 -29.40 10.79 -26.81
CA ARG A 182 -30.46 11.79 -27.06
C ARG A 182 -30.20 13.07 -26.26
N ILE A 183 -30.13 14.20 -26.96
CA ILE A 183 -30.11 15.54 -26.37
C ILE A 183 -31.52 16.10 -26.49
N THR A 184 -32.16 16.41 -25.36
CA THR A 184 -33.52 16.94 -25.30
C THR A 184 -33.53 18.32 -24.66
N VAL A 185 -34.38 19.20 -25.16
CA VAL A 185 -34.63 20.51 -24.57
C VAL A 185 -35.73 20.36 -23.54
N VAL A 186 -35.49 20.78 -22.30
CA VAL A 186 -36.53 20.81 -21.26
C VAL A 186 -37.41 22.04 -21.50
N ASP A 187 -38.62 21.84 -22.01
CA ASP A 187 -39.57 22.93 -22.17
C ASP A 187 -40.08 23.39 -20.79
N THR A 188 -39.68 24.60 -20.38
CA THR A 188 -40.05 25.19 -19.08
C THR A 188 -41.52 25.59 -18.97
N GLN A 189 -42.32 25.37 -20.03
CA GLN A 189 -43.75 25.70 -20.08
C GLN A 189 -44.69 24.50 -20.28
N ALA A 190 -44.18 23.26 -20.33
CA ALA A 190 -45.04 22.07 -20.38
C ALA A 190 -45.66 21.80 -18.99
N ASN A 191 -46.84 22.38 -18.80
CA ASN A 191 -47.73 22.17 -17.65
C ASN A 191 -47.79 20.68 -17.25
N THR A 192 -47.75 20.44 -15.94
CA THR A 192 -47.70 19.13 -15.23
C THR A 192 -48.93 18.23 -15.44
N GLN A 193 -49.58 18.27 -16.61
CA GLN A 193 -50.77 17.47 -16.94
C GLN A 193 -50.72 16.80 -18.33
N ALA A 194 -49.72 17.05 -19.18
CA ALA A 194 -49.61 16.39 -20.49
C ALA A 194 -48.83 15.05 -20.50
N ILE A 195 -48.35 14.56 -19.36
CA ILE A 195 -47.63 13.26 -19.26
C ILE A 195 -48.56 12.14 -18.76
N LYS A 196 -49.88 12.25 -18.97
CA LYS A 196 -50.84 11.21 -18.55
C LYS A 196 -51.70 10.59 -19.64
N ASP A 197 -51.79 11.17 -20.82
CA ASP A 197 -52.59 10.61 -21.92
C ASP A 197 -51.91 10.90 -23.25
N GLU A 198 -51.00 10.01 -23.66
CA GLU A 198 -50.79 9.62 -25.07
C GLU A 198 -49.74 8.50 -25.10
N THR A 199 -50.22 7.27 -24.99
CA THR A 199 -49.63 6.13 -25.68
C THR A 199 -49.64 6.42 -27.17
N ASP A 200 -48.50 6.82 -27.73
CA ASP A 200 -47.92 6.34 -28.99
C ASP A 200 -46.92 7.36 -29.55
N GLU A 201 -45.67 6.91 -29.69
CA GLU A 201 -44.61 7.45 -30.54
C GLU A 201 -44.24 8.95 -30.40
N LEU A 202 -43.28 9.22 -29.49
CA LEU A 202 -42.46 10.44 -29.52
C LEU A 202 -41.69 10.51 -30.85
N PRO A 203 -41.67 11.66 -31.56
CA PRO A 203 -41.17 11.73 -32.94
C PRO A 203 -39.66 11.43 -33.04
N GLU A 204 -39.30 10.56 -33.98
CA GLU A 204 -37.92 10.31 -34.41
C GLU A 204 -37.29 11.59 -34.99
N GLU A 205 -36.09 11.92 -34.51
CA GLU A 205 -35.15 12.88 -35.09
C GLU A 205 -35.68 14.30 -35.37
N VAL A 206 -35.66 15.16 -34.35
CA VAL A 206 -35.91 16.60 -34.55
C VAL A 206 -34.59 17.34 -34.77
N LEU A 207 -34.30 17.55 -36.06
CA LEU A 207 -33.41 18.54 -36.69
C LEU A 207 -31.93 18.16 -36.89
N ILE A 208 -31.69 17.42 -37.98
CA ILE A 208 -30.41 17.40 -38.71
C ILE A 208 -30.20 18.75 -39.39
N LYS A 209 -29.21 19.54 -38.97
CA LYS A 209 -28.58 20.58 -39.80
C LYS A 209 -27.08 20.63 -39.55
N ASN A 210 -26.35 20.65 -40.66
CA ASN A 210 -24.90 20.53 -40.82
C ASN A 210 -24.07 21.25 -39.76
N ALA A 211 -22.95 20.61 -39.39
CA ALA A 211 -21.88 21.16 -38.56
C ALA A 211 -21.45 22.58 -38.99
N PRO A 212 -20.86 23.39 -38.09
CA PRO A 212 -20.56 24.82 -38.33
C PRO A 212 -19.62 25.14 -39.50
N LEU A 213 -19.07 24.13 -40.21
CA LEU A 213 -18.02 24.30 -41.22
C LEU A 213 -18.39 23.87 -42.65
N GLN A 214 -19.62 23.44 -42.95
CA GLN A 214 -19.97 22.96 -44.31
C GLN A 214 -20.31 24.05 -45.35
N GLN A 215 -19.97 25.32 -45.13
CA GLN A 215 -20.10 26.36 -46.16
C GLN A 215 -18.78 27.06 -46.49
N ARG A 216 -17.89 26.36 -47.22
CA ARG A 216 -17.08 26.91 -48.34
C ARG A 216 -16.01 25.89 -48.78
N LYS A 217 -16.30 25.13 -49.83
CA LYS A 217 -15.24 24.72 -50.78
C LYS A 217 -15.32 25.63 -52.00
N PRO A 218 -14.34 26.51 -52.24
CA PRO A 218 -14.15 27.07 -53.57
C PRO A 218 -13.34 26.09 -54.42
N SER A 219 -13.89 25.83 -55.60
CA SER A 219 -13.30 25.14 -56.75
C SER A 219 -11.85 25.53 -57.05
N HIS A 220 -11.06 24.53 -57.47
CA HIS A 220 -9.75 24.67 -58.13
C HIS A 220 -9.65 25.85 -59.11
N LYS A 221 -8.52 26.56 -59.08
CA LYS A 221 -7.77 27.04 -60.27
C LYS A 221 -6.31 27.42 -59.91
N ASN A 222 -5.41 27.08 -60.84
CA ASN A 222 -3.95 27.18 -60.78
C ASN A 222 -3.37 28.58 -60.51
N ALA A 223 -2.26 28.67 -59.77
CA ALA A 223 -1.14 29.58 -60.06
C ALA A 223 0.14 29.17 -59.29
N SER A 224 1.29 29.49 -59.89
CA SER A 224 2.63 28.96 -59.66
C SER A 224 3.46 29.59 -58.54
N ARG A 225 4.46 28.82 -58.05
CA ARG A 225 5.81 29.19 -57.55
C ARG A 225 6.05 30.63 -57.03
N HIS A 226 6.53 30.75 -55.79
CA HIS A 226 7.89 31.24 -55.52
C HIS A 226 8.35 31.03 -54.06
N HIS A 227 9.61 30.62 -53.91
CA HIS A 227 10.41 30.63 -52.69
C HIS A 227 10.69 32.05 -52.20
N THR A 228 10.54 32.30 -50.89
CA THR A 228 11.39 33.21 -50.10
C THR A 228 11.31 32.89 -48.59
N LYS A 229 12.45 32.51 -48.00
CA LYS A 229 12.85 32.84 -46.62
C LYS A 229 13.60 34.20 -46.70
N PRO A 230 13.82 35.03 -45.63
CA PRO A 230 14.06 34.61 -44.24
C PRO A 230 13.65 35.59 -43.08
N ARG A 231 13.94 35.13 -41.84
CA ARG A 231 14.36 35.87 -40.62
C ARG A 231 13.35 36.70 -39.80
N GLY A 232 12.99 36.14 -38.63
CA GLY A 232 13.41 36.63 -37.31
C GLY A 232 12.63 37.79 -36.67
N LYS A 233 11.85 37.48 -35.63
CA LYS A 233 11.75 38.30 -34.42
C LYS A 233 11.28 37.46 -33.23
N LEU A 234 12.08 37.55 -32.18
CA LEU A 234 11.92 37.02 -30.83
C LEU A 234 10.96 37.94 -30.06
N GLY A 235 10.02 37.38 -29.29
CA GLY A 235 9.41 38.06 -28.13
C GLY A 235 7.90 38.34 -28.20
N ALA A 236 7.12 37.51 -27.50
CA ALA A 236 5.92 37.83 -26.69
C ALA A 236 5.27 36.50 -26.27
N MET A 237 5.67 35.91 -25.15
CA MET A 237 4.89 35.88 -23.90
C MET A 237 3.44 35.37 -24.09
N THR A 238 3.26 34.06 -24.10
CA THR A 238 2.01 33.42 -23.67
C THR A 238 1.98 33.39 -22.15
N ALA A 239 1.23 34.33 -21.56
CA ALA A 239 0.83 34.26 -20.16
C ALA A 239 -0.28 33.21 -20.05
N ILE A 240 0.09 31.97 -19.71
CA ILE A 240 -0.86 30.99 -19.21
C ILE A 240 -1.03 31.31 -17.73
N GLU A 241 -2.16 31.94 -17.40
CA GLU A 241 -2.58 32.16 -16.02
C GLU A 241 -2.96 30.81 -15.42
N LYS A 242 -1.98 30.09 -14.88
CA LYS A 242 -2.18 28.90 -14.05
C LYS A 242 -2.79 29.33 -12.72
N ARG A 243 -4.12 29.37 -12.64
CA ARG A 243 -4.81 29.31 -11.35
C ARG A 243 -4.84 27.84 -10.91
N ASN A 244 -3.93 27.50 -10.00
CA ASN A 244 -3.98 26.26 -9.24
C ASN A 244 -5.17 26.36 -8.27
N THR A 245 -6.29 25.74 -8.60
CA THR A 245 -7.32 25.40 -7.62
C THR A 245 -6.97 24.03 -7.03
N SER A 246 -6.93 23.99 -5.71
CA SER A 246 -6.58 22.81 -4.93
C SER A 246 -7.80 21.89 -4.80
N ASN A 247 -7.61 20.57 -4.67
CA ASN A 247 -8.70 19.61 -4.47
C ASN A 247 -9.48 19.80 -3.14
N HIS A 248 -9.12 20.79 -2.32
CA HIS A 248 -9.81 21.10 -1.07
C HIS A 248 -10.91 22.18 -1.21
N ASP A 249 -11.01 22.84 -2.37
CA ASP A 249 -12.06 23.83 -2.68
C ASP A 249 -13.33 23.17 -3.28
N LEU A 250 -13.30 21.85 -3.48
CA LEU A 250 -14.34 21.07 -4.19
C LEU A 250 -15.65 20.85 -3.41
N VAL A 251 -15.79 21.41 -2.20
CA VAL A 251 -17.05 21.36 -1.41
C VAL A 251 -17.59 22.75 -1.05
N GLU A 252 -16.80 23.83 -1.12
CA GLU A 252 -17.27 25.18 -0.73
C GLU A 252 -17.44 26.18 -1.88
N ASP A 253 -16.94 25.92 -3.08
CA ASP A 253 -17.03 26.88 -4.20
C ASP A 253 -18.18 26.64 -5.19
N ALA A 254 -19.02 25.61 -4.99
CA ALA A 254 -20.23 25.41 -5.80
C ALA A 254 -21.31 26.49 -5.56
N ASP A 255 -21.19 27.32 -4.52
CA ASP A 255 -22.25 28.27 -4.11
C ASP A 255 -21.86 29.76 -4.26
N LYS A 256 -20.72 30.08 -4.90
CA LYS A 256 -20.21 31.47 -5.02
C LYS A 256 -20.22 32.12 -6.40
N ASP A 257 -20.59 31.41 -7.47
CA ASP A 257 -20.84 32.02 -8.79
C ASP A 257 -22.35 32.04 -9.12
N LYS A 258 -23.14 32.78 -8.33
CA LYS A 258 -24.59 32.99 -8.55
C LYS A 258 -24.94 33.86 -9.78
N ASN A 259 -24.01 34.09 -10.70
CA ASN A 259 -24.21 34.99 -11.84
C ASN A 259 -23.85 34.42 -13.21
N VAL A 260 -23.68 33.10 -13.36
CA VAL A 260 -23.56 32.46 -14.68
C VAL A 260 -24.90 31.77 -15.01
N PRO A 261 -25.61 32.13 -16.10
CA PRO A 261 -26.82 31.42 -16.49
C PRO A 261 -26.44 29.98 -16.87
N SER A 262 -26.82 29.00 -16.06
CA SER A 262 -26.64 27.59 -16.38
C SER A 262 -27.55 27.22 -17.55
N ILE A 263 -26.95 26.70 -18.62
CA ILE A 263 -27.66 26.10 -19.77
C ILE A 263 -28.26 24.72 -19.38
N LEU A 264 -27.96 24.24 -18.17
CA LEU A 264 -28.61 23.12 -17.51
C LEU A 264 -29.53 23.71 -16.43
N GLY A 265 -30.83 23.78 -16.71
CA GLY A 265 -31.78 24.45 -15.81
C GLY A 265 -32.00 23.65 -14.54
N GLU A 266 -31.88 24.34 -13.40
CA GLU A 266 -32.37 23.87 -12.11
C GLU A 266 -33.89 24.06 -12.07
N ASN A 267 -34.66 23.03 -12.47
CA ASN A 267 -36.10 22.97 -12.20
C ASN A 267 -36.44 21.70 -11.42
N GLU A 268 -37.51 21.76 -10.62
CA GLU A 268 -37.91 20.77 -9.60
C GLU A 268 -38.11 19.31 -10.08
N VAL A 269 -38.06 19.04 -11.39
CA VAL A 269 -37.99 17.68 -11.94
C VAL A 269 -36.60 17.04 -11.72
N GLY A 270 -35.55 17.87 -11.58
CA GLY A 270 -34.17 17.47 -11.26
C GLY A 270 -33.95 17.01 -9.81
N LYS A 271 -34.90 17.26 -8.89
CA LYS A 271 -34.83 16.74 -7.51
C LYS A 271 -34.98 15.22 -7.42
N ARG A 272 -35.37 14.53 -8.51
CA ARG A 272 -35.46 13.07 -8.55
C ARG A 272 -34.19 12.40 -9.10
N PHE A 273 -33.26 13.17 -9.64
CA PHE A 273 -32.01 12.71 -10.24
C PHE A 273 -30.87 13.63 -9.80
N GLU A 274 -30.66 13.71 -8.48
CA GLU A 274 -29.43 14.27 -7.94
C GLU A 274 -28.25 13.38 -8.31
N LEU A 275 -27.12 14.04 -8.61
CA LEU A 275 -25.75 13.53 -8.74
C LEU A 275 -25.30 13.10 -10.15
N LYS A 276 -25.03 14.10 -10.99
CA LYS A 276 -24.04 14.04 -12.06
C LYS A 276 -22.85 14.92 -11.64
N PHE A 277 -21.71 14.33 -11.30
CA PHE A 277 -20.48 15.10 -11.10
C PHE A 277 -20.04 15.64 -12.46
N SER A 278 -19.92 16.97 -12.61
CA SER A 278 -19.60 17.60 -13.88
C SER A 278 -18.34 18.46 -13.79
N HIS A 279 -17.27 18.05 -14.49
CA HIS A 279 -16.08 18.88 -14.64
C HIS A 279 -16.18 19.62 -15.99
N MET A 280 -16.01 20.95 -15.96
CA MET A 280 -16.10 21.81 -17.13
C MET A 280 -14.71 22.33 -17.53
N VAL A 281 -14.32 22.15 -18.79
CA VAL A 281 -13.12 22.76 -19.37
C VAL A 281 -13.52 23.66 -20.52
N LYS A 282 -13.05 24.92 -20.53
CA LYS A 282 -13.21 25.82 -21.67
C LYS A 282 -11.94 25.83 -22.51
N VAL A 283 -12.06 25.51 -23.79
CA VAL A 283 -10.93 25.53 -24.74
C VAL A 283 -11.27 26.46 -25.90
N TYR A 284 -10.35 27.36 -26.24
CA TYR A 284 -10.50 28.20 -27.43
C TYR A 284 -10.25 27.35 -28.68
N ASN A 285 -11.22 27.30 -29.60
CA ASN A 285 -11.07 26.61 -30.86
C ASN A 285 -10.76 27.63 -31.97
N GLU A 286 -9.55 27.57 -32.54
CA GLU A 286 -9.10 28.48 -33.61
C GLU A 286 -9.91 28.33 -34.90
N GLU A 287 -10.48 27.15 -35.18
CA GLU A 287 -11.30 26.91 -36.38
C GLU A 287 -12.69 27.55 -36.28
N LEU A 288 -13.20 27.70 -35.06
CA LEU A 288 -14.54 28.23 -34.78
C LEU A 288 -14.51 29.68 -34.26
N ASP A 289 -13.32 30.21 -34.00
CA ASP A 289 -13.07 31.54 -33.41
C ASP A 289 -13.88 31.80 -32.13
N ALA A 290 -14.09 30.76 -31.31
CA ALA A 290 -14.81 30.87 -30.05
C ALA A 290 -14.36 29.85 -29.00
N SER A 291 -14.74 30.11 -27.75
CA SER A 291 -14.58 29.15 -26.66
C SER A 291 -15.62 28.04 -26.72
N VAL A 292 -15.15 26.79 -26.72
CA VAL A 292 -15.96 25.57 -26.61
C VAL A 292 -15.88 25.06 -25.19
N GLU A 293 -17.02 24.69 -24.61
CA GLU A 293 -17.13 24.13 -23.26
C GLU A 293 -17.24 22.60 -23.34
N PHE A 294 -16.40 21.90 -22.58
CA PHE A 294 -16.40 20.44 -22.47
C PHE A 294 -16.85 20.06 -21.07
N ILE A 295 -17.96 19.33 -20.95
CA ILE A 295 -18.56 18.89 -19.70
C ILE A 295 -18.49 17.37 -19.62
N THR A 296 -17.77 16.83 -18.64
CA THR A 296 -17.84 15.39 -18.32
C THR A 296 -19.11 15.11 -17.54
N GLN A 297 -19.86 14.08 -17.96
CA GLN A 297 -21.03 13.60 -17.24
C GLN A 297 -20.77 12.18 -16.76
N ILE A 298 -20.83 12.00 -15.45
CA ILE A 298 -20.56 10.72 -14.80
C ILE A 298 -21.84 10.17 -14.18
N ASP A 299 -22.13 8.90 -14.45
CA ASP A 299 -23.25 8.16 -13.89
C ASP A 299 -22.86 7.51 -12.55
N THR A 300 -23.48 7.95 -11.45
CA THR A 300 -23.20 7.46 -10.10
C THR A 300 -23.61 6.00 -9.90
N TYR A 301 -24.68 5.53 -10.55
CA TYR A 301 -25.07 4.12 -10.47
C TYR A 301 -24.03 3.20 -11.10
N GLU A 302 -23.36 3.67 -12.17
CA GLU A 302 -22.27 2.94 -12.79
C GLU A 302 -21.03 2.90 -11.89
N ILE A 303 -20.70 3.99 -11.19
CA ILE A 303 -19.64 4.00 -10.17
C ILE A 303 -19.94 2.98 -9.07
N ASP A 304 -21.16 2.99 -8.53
CA ASP A 304 -21.57 2.08 -7.46
C ASP A 304 -21.50 0.61 -7.92
N PHE A 305 -21.95 0.33 -9.15
CA PHE A 305 -21.83 -0.99 -9.75
C PHE A 305 -20.36 -1.43 -9.88
N MET A 306 -19.49 -0.55 -10.39
CA MET A 306 -18.06 -0.80 -10.51
C MET A 306 -17.42 -1.04 -9.14
N PHE A 307 -17.78 -0.25 -8.13
CA PHE A 307 -17.30 -0.43 -6.76
C PHE A 307 -17.63 -1.83 -6.23
N VAL A 308 -18.88 -2.30 -6.40
CA VAL A 308 -19.28 -3.65 -5.99
C VAL A 308 -18.49 -4.72 -6.75
N MET A 309 -18.35 -4.57 -8.08
CA MET A 309 -17.60 -5.52 -8.90
C MET A 309 -16.12 -5.59 -8.50
N PHE A 310 -15.45 -4.43 -8.34
CA PHE A 310 -14.06 -4.38 -7.88
C PHE A 310 -13.91 -4.99 -6.49
N THR A 311 -14.82 -4.70 -5.57
CA THR A 311 -14.80 -5.27 -4.22
C THR A 311 -14.92 -6.79 -4.25
N LEU A 312 -15.84 -7.36 -5.04
CA LEU A 312 -15.99 -8.81 -5.18
C LEU A 312 -14.75 -9.47 -5.81
N ILE A 313 -14.21 -8.88 -6.89
CA ILE A 313 -13.00 -9.38 -7.55
C ILE A 313 -11.81 -9.35 -6.60
N ILE A 314 -11.66 -8.27 -5.82
CA ILE A 314 -10.61 -8.14 -4.81
C ILE A 314 -10.80 -9.19 -3.71
N ILE A 315 -12.03 -9.35 -3.18
CA ILE A 315 -12.26 -10.29 -2.08
C ILE A 315 -11.88 -11.71 -2.48
N ILE A 316 -12.40 -12.16 -3.62
CA ILE A 316 -12.17 -13.50 -4.14
C ILE A 316 -10.69 -13.66 -4.54
N GLY A 317 -10.14 -12.68 -5.27
CA GLY A 317 -8.76 -12.71 -5.74
C GLY A 317 -7.75 -12.76 -4.59
N GLU A 318 -7.87 -11.88 -3.60
CA GLU A 318 -6.98 -11.84 -2.43
C GLU A 318 -7.04 -13.12 -1.61
N PHE A 319 -8.22 -13.75 -1.50
CA PHE A 319 -8.34 -15.03 -0.80
C PHE A 319 -7.50 -16.12 -1.46
N PHE A 320 -7.59 -16.26 -2.79
CA PHE A 320 -6.79 -17.26 -3.54
C PHE A 320 -5.30 -16.90 -3.62
N GLU A 321 -4.99 -15.62 -3.53
CA GLU A 321 -3.63 -15.08 -3.60
C GLU A 321 -2.85 -15.17 -2.29
N SER A 322 -3.56 -15.14 -1.16
CA SER A 322 -3.00 -15.04 0.19
C SER A 322 -1.90 -16.04 0.57
N PRO A 323 -1.86 -17.31 0.11
CA PRO A 323 -0.78 -18.21 0.51
C PRO A 323 0.55 -17.94 -0.20
N THR A 324 0.60 -17.06 -1.22
CA THR A 324 1.80 -16.83 -2.04
C THR A 324 3.03 -16.51 -1.19
N TYR A 325 2.93 -15.51 -0.30
CA TYR A 325 4.05 -15.08 0.54
C TYR A 325 4.35 -16.09 1.66
N ALA A 326 3.31 -16.60 2.33
CA ALA A 326 3.48 -17.53 3.45
C ALA A 326 4.14 -18.84 3.01
N LEU A 327 3.71 -19.41 1.87
CA LEU A 327 4.29 -20.64 1.33
C LEU A 327 5.68 -20.42 0.73
N SER A 328 5.94 -19.27 0.10
CA SER A 328 7.29 -18.95 -0.38
C SER A 328 8.27 -18.86 0.78
N ASP A 329 7.92 -18.15 1.85
CA ASP A 329 8.78 -17.95 3.01
C ASP A 329 8.98 -19.26 3.78
N ALA A 330 7.92 -20.05 3.97
CA ALA A 330 8.02 -21.38 4.59
C ALA A 330 8.95 -22.30 3.80
N SER A 331 8.83 -22.32 2.46
CA SER A 331 9.69 -23.14 1.60
C SER A 331 11.15 -22.70 1.64
N LEU A 332 11.41 -21.39 1.71
CA LEU A 332 12.75 -20.81 1.82
C LEU A 332 13.39 -21.12 3.18
N LEU A 333 12.67 -20.86 4.28
CA LEU A 333 13.15 -21.12 5.64
C LEU A 333 13.49 -22.59 5.85
N LYS A 334 12.67 -23.49 5.30
CA LYS A 334 12.93 -24.92 5.33
C LYS A 334 14.18 -25.32 4.55
N ARG A 335 14.43 -24.66 3.41
CA ARG A 335 15.65 -24.89 2.61
C ARG A 335 16.90 -24.37 3.28
N LEU A 336 16.80 -23.24 3.99
CA LEU A 336 17.90 -22.63 4.73
C LEU A 336 18.32 -23.47 5.96
N GLY A 337 17.38 -24.17 6.61
CA GLY A 337 17.72 -25.03 7.75
C GLY A 337 18.37 -24.25 8.89
N ASP A 338 19.64 -24.53 9.16
CA ASP A 338 20.46 -23.86 10.18
C ASP A 338 20.97 -22.47 9.72
N ASP A 339 20.99 -22.20 8.42
CA ASP A 339 21.50 -20.98 7.81
C ASP A 339 20.45 -19.84 7.78
N ARG A 340 19.62 -19.72 8.83
CA ARG A 340 18.51 -18.74 8.89
C ARG A 340 18.98 -17.29 8.83
N GLU A 341 20.23 -17.00 9.19
CA GLU A 341 20.84 -15.68 9.07
C GLU A 341 20.84 -15.13 7.63
N TYR A 342 20.78 -16.00 6.62
CA TYR A 342 20.75 -15.61 5.21
C TYR A 342 19.36 -15.22 4.68
N TYR A 343 18.29 -15.52 5.43
CA TYR A 343 16.91 -15.17 5.04
C TYR A 343 16.78 -13.68 4.72
N GLY A 344 17.26 -12.81 5.62
CA GLY A 344 17.22 -11.37 5.42
C GLY A 344 17.96 -10.92 4.15
N ARG A 345 19.10 -11.53 3.82
CA ARG A 345 19.88 -11.22 2.61
C ARG A 345 19.16 -11.60 1.33
N ILE A 346 18.39 -12.69 1.35
CA ILE A 346 17.54 -13.09 0.22
C ILE A 346 16.36 -12.12 0.09
N ARG A 347 15.74 -11.76 1.20
CA ARG A 347 14.61 -10.82 1.25
C ARG A 347 14.94 -9.42 0.72
N MET A 348 16.18 -8.95 0.90
CA MET A 348 16.66 -7.65 0.38
C MET A 348 16.50 -7.51 -1.14
N TRP A 349 16.56 -8.61 -1.91
CA TRP A 349 16.29 -8.59 -3.35
C TRP A 349 14.86 -8.18 -3.67
N GLY A 350 13.91 -8.45 -2.77
CA GLY A 350 12.54 -7.98 -2.89
C GLY A 350 12.44 -6.46 -2.79
N SER A 351 13.09 -5.83 -1.80
CA SER A 351 13.09 -4.37 -1.66
C SER A 351 13.78 -3.67 -2.84
N LEU A 352 14.83 -4.28 -3.40
CA LEU A 352 15.45 -3.80 -4.64
C LEU A 352 14.46 -3.85 -5.82
N GLY A 353 13.74 -4.97 -5.97
CA GLY A 353 12.70 -5.12 -6.99
C GLY A 353 11.61 -4.07 -6.86
N TRP A 354 11.14 -3.81 -5.63
CA TRP A 354 10.15 -2.77 -5.34
C TRP A 354 10.64 -1.39 -5.77
N ALA A 355 11.79 -0.93 -5.27
CA ALA A 355 12.29 0.41 -5.53
C ALA A 355 12.51 0.65 -7.04
N MET A 356 13.03 -0.36 -7.74
CA MET A 356 13.22 -0.32 -9.19
C MET A 356 11.89 -0.24 -9.94
N ALA A 357 10.94 -1.11 -9.62
CA ALA A 357 9.66 -1.15 -10.32
C ALA A 357 8.79 0.08 -10.05
N ALA A 358 8.76 0.59 -8.80
CA ALA A 358 8.04 1.81 -8.44
C ALA A 358 8.52 3.01 -9.26
N THR A 359 9.85 3.15 -9.40
CA THR A 359 10.48 4.20 -10.23
C THR A 359 10.19 3.99 -11.71
N MET A 360 10.36 2.75 -12.20
CA MET A 360 10.14 2.40 -13.60
C MET A 360 8.69 2.68 -14.04
N VAL A 361 7.70 2.21 -13.27
CA VAL A 361 6.29 2.43 -13.57
C VAL A 361 5.95 3.92 -13.51
N GLY A 362 6.45 4.66 -12.51
CA GLY A 362 6.25 6.10 -12.41
C GLY A 362 6.74 6.86 -13.64
N LEU A 363 7.91 6.49 -14.17
CA LEU A 363 8.45 7.07 -15.40
C LEU A 363 7.61 6.71 -16.63
N ILE A 364 7.18 5.45 -16.78
CA ILE A 364 6.39 5.03 -17.94
C ILE A 364 5.03 5.72 -17.94
N ILE A 365 4.36 5.81 -16.78
CA ILE A 365 3.08 6.53 -16.64
C ILE A 365 3.26 8.01 -17.00
N ASN A 366 4.35 8.65 -16.56
CA ASN A 366 4.61 10.04 -16.87
C ASN A 366 4.71 10.34 -18.38
N TYR A 367 5.12 9.36 -19.19
CA TYR A 367 5.13 9.47 -20.66
C TYR A 367 3.85 8.96 -21.32
N SER A 368 3.04 8.18 -20.60
CA SER A 368 1.82 7.54 -21.12
C SER A 368 0.61 8.34 -20.67
N THR A 369 0.28 9.42 -21.38
CA THR A 369 -0.90 10.24 -21.10
C THR A 369 -1.95 10.09 -22.20
N PHE A 370 -3.22 10.28 -21.84
CA PHE A 370 -4.33 10.33 -22.78
C PHE A 370 -5.22 11.54 -22.46
N LYS A 371 -6.01 11.98 -23.44
CA LYS A 371 -6.97 13.08 -23.24
C LYS A 371 -8.35 12.50 -22.99
N LEU A 372 -8.93 12.86 -21.85
CA LEU A 372 -10.28 12.50 -21.44
C LEU A 372 -11.13 13.78 -21.47
N CYS A 373 -12.00 13.95 -22.47
CA CYS A 373 -12.81 15.18 -22.65
C CYS A 373 -11.96 16.47 -22.62
N GLN A 374 -10.88 16.51 -23.41
CA GLN A 374 -9.84 17.58 -23.43
C GLN A 374 -9.00 17.75 -22.16
N TRP A 375 -9.25 16.98 -21.09
CA TRP A 375 -8.42 16.97 -19.90
C TRP A 375 -7.30 15.93 -20.03
N GLN A 376 -6.04 16.33 -19.88
CA GLN A 376 -4.91 15.40 -19.94
C GLN A 376 -4.81 14.58 -18.65
N GLN A 377 -4.91 13.26 -18.78
CA GLN A 377 -4.86 12.29 -17.69
C GLN A 377 -3.71 11.30 -17.88
N ASN A 378 -3.16 10.81 -16.78
CA ASN A 378 -2.14 9.76 -16.77
C ASN A 378 -2.78 8.40 -17.05
N ASN A 379 -2.11 7.52 -17.80
CA ASN A 379 -2.62 6.19 -18.11
C ASN A 379 -2.18 5.15 -17.07
N TYR A 380 -2.96 4.95 -16.01
CA TYR A 380 -2.64 3.98 -14.95
C TYR A 380 -2.82 2.52 -15.37
N ILE A 381 -3.46 2.23 -16.52
CA ILE A 381 -3.59 0.86 -17.06
C ILE A 381 -2.22 0.23 -17.32
N VAL A 382 -1.21 1.05 -17.66
CA VAL A 382 0.17 0.60 -17.86
C VAL A 382 0.72 -0.15 -16.64
N ALA A 383 0.36 0.29 -15.42
CA ALA A 383 0.79 -0.36 -14.18
C ALA A 383 0.32 -1.82 -14.11
N PHE A 384 -0.88 -2.14 -14.63
CA PHE A 384 -1.40 -3.51 -14.67
C PHE A 384 -0.61 -4.40 -15.63
N PHE A 385 -0.23 -3.90 -16.81
CA PHE A 385 0.56 -4.69 -17.76
C PHE A 385 1.96 -4.98 -17.24
N VAL A 386 2.62 -3.98 -16.63
CA VAL A 386 3.92 -4.17 -15.97
C VAL A 386 3.80 -5.15 -14.80
N PHE A 387 2.74 -5.01 -14.00
CA PHE A 387 2.41 -5.93 -12.91
C PHE A 387 2.28 -7.38 -13.40
N ILE A 388 1.47 -7.63 -14.42
CA ILE A 388 1.28 -8.96 -15.03
C ILE A 388 2.60 -9.51 -15.55
N GLY A 389 3.43 -8.68 -16.20
CA GLY A 389 4.74 -9.09 -16.69
C GLY A 389 5.68 -9.57 -15.58
N PHE A 390 5.74 -8.85 -14.46
CA PHE A 390 6.56 -9.25 -13.31
C PHE A 390 6.00 -10.50 -12.61
N VAL A 391 4.68 -10.63 -12.45
CA VAL A 391 4.09 -11.85 -11.86
C VAL A 391 4.32 -13.06 -12.77
N ALA A 392 4.24 -12.90 -14.09
CA ALA A 392 4.55 -13.98 -15.03
C ALA A 392 6.02 -14.42 -14.90
N ALA A 393 6.96 -13.48 -14.76
CA ALA A 393 8.35 -13.79 -14.48
C ALA A 393 8.54 -14.50 -13.12
N ALA A 394 7.81 -14.06 -12.08
CA ALA A 394 7.80 -14.72 -10.77
C ALA A 394 7.23 -16.13 -10.86
N PHE A 395 6.16 -16.36 -11.63
CA PHE A 395 5.56 -17.67 -11.86
C PHE A 395 6.54 -18.63 -12.55
N VAL A 396 7.19 -18.17 -13.61
CA VAL A 396 8.22 -18.95 -14.31
C VAL A 396 9.31 -19.36 -13.31
N ASN A 397 9.83 -18.41 -12.53
CA ASN A 397 10.82 -18.69 -11.50
C ASN A 397 10.32 -19.67 -10.42
N ALA A 398 9.06 -19.54 -10.01
CA ALA A 398 8.41 -20.39 -9.03
C ALA A 398 8.29 -21.87 -9.46
N LEU A 399 8.33 -22.19 -10.77
CA LEU A 399 8.27 -23.58 -11.24
C LEU A 399 9.42 -24.44 -10.69
N TRP A 400 10.58 -23.83 -10.45
CA TRP A 400 11.76 -24.50 -9.90
C TRP A 400 11.75 -24.62 -8.36
N PHE A 401 10.72 -24.11 -7.67
CA PHE A 401 10.60 -24.27 -6.22
C PHE A 401 10.42 -25.75 -5.86
N ARG A 402 11.16 -26.18 -4.83
CA ARG A 402 11.06 -27.52 -4.24
C ARG A 402 10.41 -27.40 -2.88
N PHE A 403 9.21 -27.97 -2.75
CA PHE A 403 8.50 -28.07 -1.49
C PHE A 403 8.86 -29.39 -0.83
N THR A 404 9.25 -29.31 0.44
CA THR A 404 9.51 -30.46 1.29
C THR A 404 8.45 -30.45 2.38
N TYR A 405 7.81 -31.58 2.66
CA TYR A 405 6.77 -31.69 3.69
C TYR A 405 7.34 -32.44 4.90
N ASP A 406 7.08 -31.93 6.11
CA ASP A 406 7.42 -32.64 7.35
C ASP A 406 6.15 -33.31 7.88
N GLU A 407 6.32 -34.45 8.55
CA GLU A 407 5.23 -35.09 9.25
C GLU A 407 5.04 -34.43 10.63
N GLU A 408 3.80 -33.96 10.85
CA GLU A 408 3.22 -33.45 12.10
C GLU A 408 3.79 -32.16 12.72
N LYS A 409 3.08 -31.04 12.51
CA LYS A 409 3.17 -29.86 13.40
C LYS A 409 2.29 -30.09 14.64
N LYS A 410 2.89 -30.03 15.83
CA LYS A 410 2.12 -29.94 17.08
C LYS A 410 1.46 -28.57 17.14
N PHE A 411 0.14 -28.53 17.26
CA PHE A 411 -0.59 -27.29 17.53
C PHE A 411 -0.18 -26.74 18.90
N GLU A 412 0.23 -25.48 18.94
CA GLU A 412 0.51 -24.77 20.20
C GLU A 412 -0.81 -24.42 20.92
N ASP A 413 -0.81 -24.50 22.25
CA ASP A 413 -1.96 -24.10 23.08
C ASP A 413 -2.13 -22.57 23.07
N ILE A 414 -2.92 -22.05 22.13
CA ILE A 414 -3.24 -20.63 21.96
C ILE A 414 -3.87 -20.02 23.24
N GLY A 415 -4.59 -20.84 24.02
CA GLY A 415 -5.29 -20.41 25.24
C GLY A 415 -4.37 -19.87 26.34
N LYS A 416 -3.06 -20.16 26.29
CA LYS A 416 -2.07 -19.67 27.28
C LYS A 416 -1.60 -18.24 27.00
N VAL A 417 -1.79 -17.73 25.78
CA VAL A 417 -1.22 -16.45 25.31
C VAL A 417 -2.12 -15.26 25.65
N ALA A 418 -3.44 -15.45 25.56
CA ALA A 418 -4.44 -14.40 25.77
C ALA A 418 -4.31 -13.64 27.11
N PRO A 419 -4.23 -14.29 28.30
CA PRO A 419 -4.22 -13.57 29.57
C PRO A 419 -2.97 -12.70 29.77
N ILE A 420 -1.85 -13.06 29.14
CA ILE A 420 -0.57 -12.34 29.28
C ILE A 420 -0.57 -11.10 28.37
N LEU A 421 -1.05 -11.25 27.13
CA LEU A 421 -1.19 -10.11 26.21
C LEU A 421 -2.22 -9.08 26.70
N LEU A 422 -3.21 -9.51 27.49
CA LEU A 422 -4.20 -8.65 28.15
C LEU A 422 -3.65 -7.83 29.33
N SER A 423 -2.38 -7.98 29.69
CA SER A 423 -1.76 -7.11 30.71
C SER A 423 -1.63 -5.67 30.18
N LEU A 424 -1.74 -4.69 31.08
CA LEU A 424 -1.68 -3.26 30.75
C LEU A 424 -0.45 -2.87 29.90
N ARG A 425 0.69 -3.53 30.18
CA ARG A 425 1.95 -3.35 29.46
C ARG A 425 1.88 -3.84 28.01
N HIS A 426 1.43 -5.07 27.81
CA HIS A 426 1.40 -5.68 26.47
C HIS A 426 0.26 -5.08 25.63
N THR A 427 -0.90 -4.82 26.23
CA THR A 427 -2.05 -4.21 25.54
C THR A 427 -1.75 -2.79 25.04
N SER A 428 -1.09 -1.95 25.85
CA SER A 428 -0.70 -0.60 25.40
C SER A 428 0.30 -0.63 24.25
N PHE A 429 1.24 -1.58 24.25
CA PHE A 429 2.17 -1.78 23.13
C PHE A 429 1.44 -2.27 21.89
N LEU A 430 0.54 -3.26 22.01
CA LEU A 430 -0.27 -3.75 20.90
C LEU A 430 -1.18 -2.67 20.31
N MET A 431 -1.71 -1.76 21.13
CA MET A 431 -2.47 -0.61 20.66
C MET A 431 -1.59 0.36 19.84
N ALA A 432 -0.35 0.59 20.28
CA ALA A 432 0.62 1.37 19.50
C ALA A 432 1.02 0.66 18.18
N THR A 433 1.16 -0.67 18.19
CA THR A 433 1.38 -1.49 16.99
C THR A 433 0.20 -1.38 16.02
N LEU A 434 -1.03 -1.47 16.51
CA LEU A 434 -2.23 -1.30 15.69
C LEU A 434 -2.26 0.09 15.05
N TYR A 435 -1.98 1.13 15.84
CA TYR A 435 -1.98 2.51 15.38
C TYR A 435 -0.90 2.80 14.34
N THR A 436 0.31 2.28 14.54
CA THR A 436 1.38 2.40 13.53
C THR A 436 1.04 1.63 12.25
N GLY A 437 0.27 0.54 12.34
CA GLY A 437 -0.38 -0.08 11.18
C GLY A 437 -1.38 0.85 10.49
N PHE A 438 -2.17 1.62 11.25
CA PHE A 438 -3.05 2.65 10.66
C PHE A 438 -2.25 3.72 9.91
N CYS A 439 -1.16 4.20 10.51
CA CYS A 439 -0.25 5.17 9.89
C CYS A 439 0.33 4.64 8.58
N TYR A 440 0.77 3.38 8.57
CA TYR A 440 1.26 2.73 7.36
C TYR A 440 0.18 2.68 6.26
N GLY A 441 -1.06 2.34 6.63
CA GLY A 441 -2.16 2.21 5.67
C GLY A 441 -2.55 3.51 4.96
N ILE A 442 -2.48 4.66 5.63
CA ILE A 442 -2.66 5.96 4.96
C ILE A 442 -1.44 6.32 4.09
N LEU A 443 -0.22 6.14 4.61
CA LEU A 443 0.98 6.58 3.90
C LEU A 443 1.22 5.78 2.62
N VAL A 444 1.10 4.46 2.66
CA VAL A 444 1.37 3.61 1.48
C VAL A 444 0.30 3.73 0.41
N HIS A 445 -0.96 3.95 0.78
CA HIS A 445 -2.07 3.91 -0.17
C HIS A 445 -2.60 5.28 -0.60
N PHE A 446 -2.42 6.34 0.18
CA PHE A 446 -2.97 7.67 -0.15
C PHE A 446 -1.93 8.76 -0.37
N VAL A 447 -0.64 8.56 -0.08
CA VAL A 447 0.39 9.60 -0.39
C VAL A 447 0.42 9.93 -1.88
N ASN A 448 0.40 8.92 -2.75
CA ASN A 448 0.34 9.16 -4.20
C ASN A 448 -0.96 9.86 -4.63
N TRP A 449 -2.08 9.61 -3.94
CA TRP A 449 -3.32 10.35 -4.15
C TRP A 449 -3.13 11.84 -3.87
N VAL A 450 -2.47 12.17 -2.77
CA VAL A 450 -2.18 13.55 -2.37
C VAL A 450 -1.15 14.22 -3.29
N ILE A 451 -0.13 13.48 -3.74
CA ILE A 451 0.82 13.98 -4.73
C ILE A 451 0.08 14.33 -6.03
N ASP A 452 -0.87 13.50 -6.46
CA ASP A 452 -1.71 13.75 -7.63
C ASP A 452 -2.62 14.97 -7.43
N ASP A 453 -3.24 15.11 -6.25
CA ASP A 453 -4.07 16.27 -5.88
C ASP A 453 -3.29 17.61 -5.93
N LEU A 454 -1.99 17.57 -5.64
CA LEU A 454 -1.09 18.72 -5.73
C LEU A 454 -0.57 18.99 -7.15
N GLY A 455 -0.96 18.18 -8.15
CA GLY A 455 -0.46 18.25 -9.52
C GLY A 455 0.97 17.71 -9.69
N GLY A 456 1.41 16.85 -8.79
CA GLY A 456 2.70 16.18 -8.86
C GLY A 456 2.75 15.15 -10.00
N SER A 457 3.90 15.03 -10.65
CA SER A 457 4.07 14.07 -11.74
C SER A 457 4.21 12.63 -11.24
N SER A 458 3.86 11.65 -12.07
CA SER A 458 4.01 10.22 -11.74
C SER A 458 5.47 9.81 -11.47
N SER A 459 6.44 10.56 -12.01
CA SER A 459 7.87 10.39 -11.70
C SER A 459 8.19 10.68 -10.24
N ILE A 460 7.53 11.69 -9.63
CA ILE A 460 7.70 12.04 -8.21
C ILE A 460 7.14 10.92 -7.33
N MET A 461 5.96 10.39 -7.69
CA MET A 461 5.34 9.25 -6.99
C MET A 461 6.27 8.02 -6.96
N GLY A 462 6.86 7.68 -8.12
CA GLY A 462 7.82 6.58 -8.23
C GLY A 462 9.09 6.81 -7.41
N ALA A 463 9.64 8.03 -7.44
CA ALA A 463 10.81 8.40 -6.66
C ALA A 463 10.54 8.38 -5.14
N ALA A 464 9.37 8.84 -4.72
CA ALA A 464 8.93 8.84 -3.32
C ALA A 464 8.84 7.40 -2.79
N GLY A 465 8.18 6.50 -3.53
CA GLY A 465 8.09 5.08 -3.17
C GLY A 465 9.45 4.38 -3.11
N ALA A 466 10.40 4.74 -4.00
CA ALA A 466 11.76 4.21 -3.95
C ALA A 466 12.55 4.74 -2.75
N ALA A 467 12.43 6.03 -2.43
CA ALA A 467 13.05 6.64 -1.27
C ALA A 467 12.60 5.97 0.03
N ARG A 468 11.29 5.70 0.17
CA ARG A 468 10.72 4.97 1.32
C ARG A 468 11.40 3.62 1.52
N GLU A 469 11.51 2.81 0.47
CA GLU A 469 12.13 1.48 0.60
C GLU A 469 13.63 1.53 0.86
N ILE A 470 14.36 2.47 0.25
CA ILE A 470 15.78 2.63 0.53
C ILE A 470 16.00 2.98 2.01
N ALA A 471 15.20 3.89 2.57
CA ALA A 471 15.26 4.23 3.99
C ALA A 471 14.90 3.05 4.89
N ALA A 472 13.86 2.29 4.54
CA ALA A 472 13.44 1.10 5.28
C ALA A 472 14.57 0.06 5.36
N ILE A 473 15.25 -0.22 4.24
CA ILE A 473 16.40 -1.16 4.22
C ILE A 473 17.51 -0.71 5.16
N ILE A 474 17.87 0.58 5.13
CA ILE A 474 18.93 1.14 5.99
C ILE A 474 18.53 0.97 7.46
N MET A 475 17.30 1.30 7.82
CA MET A 475 16.83 1.21 9.19
C MET A 475 16.65 -0.23 9.67
N PHE A 476 16.27 -1.16 8.80
CA PHE A 476 16.29 -2.59 9.11
C PHE A 476 17.70 -3.10 9.41
N ALA A 477 18.71 -2.63 8.66
CA ALA A 477 20.09 -3.01 8.92
C ALA A 477 20.60 -2.45 10.26
N MET A 478 20.13 -1.27 10.67
CA MET A 478 20.52 -0.61 11.92
C MET A 478 19.65 -1.00 13.13
N SER A 479 18.54 -1.72 12.93
CA SER A 479 17.53 -1.90 13.98
C SER A 479 18.03 -2.65 15.20
N ALA A 480 18.91 -3.65 15.01
CA ALA A 480 19.49 -4.40 16.14
C ALA A 480 20.27 -3.48 17.10
N THR A 481 21.12 -2.61 16.55
CA THR A 481 21.87 -1.60 17.32
C THR A 481 20.94 -0.62 18.02
N THR A 482 19.89 -0.15 17.36
CA THR A 482 18.93 0.79 17.94
C THR A 482 18.13 0.16 19.08
N LEU A 483 17.64 -1.08 18.88
CA LEU A 483 16.85 -1.80 19.88
C LEU A 483 17.70 -2.17 21.11
N GLN A 484 18.97 -2.54 20.92
CA GLN A 484 19.89 -2.77 22.05
C GLN A 484 20.19 -1.49 22.83
N ALA A 485 20.29 -0.34 22.15
CA ALA A 485 20.62 0.93 22.78
C ALA A 485 19.43 1.57 23.52
N LEU A 486 18.23 1.52 22.92
CA LEU A 486 17.04 2.23 23.41
C LEU A 486 16.03 1.33 24.13
N GLY A 487 15.99 0.04 23.78
CA GLY A 487 14.92 -0.89 24.17
C GLY A 487 13.63 -0.68 23.37
N ASP A 488 12.78 -1.72 23.34
CA ASP A 488 11.59 -1.75 22.48
C ASP A 488 10.61 -0.60 22.72
N VAL A 489 10.28 -0.32 23.99
CA VAL A 489 9.28 0.69 24.35
C VAL A 489 9.72 2.09 23.94
N ASN A 490 10.98 2.44 24.17
CA ASN A 490 11.49 3.76 23.80
C ASN A 490 11.62 3.90 22.28
N THR A 491 12.04 2.85 21.58
CA THR A 491 12.05 2.83 20.11
C THR A 491 10.65 3.09 19.55
N MET A 492 9.62 2.43 20.08
CA MET A 492 8.23 2.67 19.68
C MET A 492 7.78 4.12 19.95
N VAL A 493 8.15 4.69 21.11
CA VAL A 493 7.87 6.10 21.44
C VAL A 493 8.51 7.06 20.43
N PHE A 494 9.78 6.87 20.08
CA PHE A 494 10.46 7.70 19.07
C PHE A 494 9.84 7.55 17.69
N SER A 495 9.43 6.34 17.30
CA SER A 495 8.76 6.10 16.04
C SER A 495 7.39 6.77 15.97
N LEU A 496 6.59 6.73 17.04
CA LEU A 496 5.31 7.45 17.10
C LEU A 496 5.51 8.97 16.99
N LEU A 497 6.53 9.52 17.64
CA LEU A 497 6.90 10.93 17.49
C LEU A 497 7.29 11.27 16.04
N ALA A 498 8.08 10.41 15.40
CA ALA A 498 8.45 10.59 13.99
C ALA A 498 7.23 10.58 13.07
N TYR A 499 6.26 9.67 13.30
CA TYR A 499 4.99 9.66 12.57
C TYR A 499 4.18 10.93 12.77
N ILE A 500 4.06 11.42 14.01
CA ILE A 500 3.34 12.67 14.31
C ILE A 500 3.97 13.84 13.55
N ILE A 501 5.30 13.96 13.57
CA ILE A 501 6.03 14.99 12.83
C ILE A 501 5.77 14.83 11.33
N CYS A 502 5.88 13.61 10.80
CA CYS A 502 5.63 13.30 9.39
C CYS A 502 4.23 13.75 8.95
N PHE A 503 3.18 13.44 9.72
CA PHE A 503 1.82 13.85 9.40
C PHE A 503 1.58 15.36 9.51
N ILE A 504 2.19 16.03 10.48
CA ILE A 504 2.15 17.49 10.54
C ILE A 504 2.80 18.10 9.29
N CYS A 505 3.94 17.56 8.86
CA CYS A 505 4.60 18.00 7.62
C CYS A 505 3.74 17.73 6.38
N TYR A 506 3.12 16.55 6.26
CA TYR A 506 2.21 16.22 5.17
C TYR A 506 0.98 17.14 5.15
N SER A 507 0.46 17.56 6.30
CA SER A 507 -0.67 18.50 6.38
C SER A 507 -0.36 19.92 5.89
N ASN A 508 0.92 20.26 5.70
CA ASN A 508 1.37 21.56 5.19
C ASN A 508 2.14 21.39 3.87
N LEU A 509 1.87 20.31 3.13
CA LEU A 509 2.57 19.99 1.89
C LEU A 509 2.04 20.83 0.73
N GLU A 510 2.83 21.82 0.30
CA GLU A 510 2.52 22.63 -0.90
C GLU A 510 3.34 22.18 -2.12
N ASN A 511 4.59 21.77 -1.90
CA ASN A 511 5.49 21.34 -2.97
C ASN A 511 5.52 19.80 -3.07
N PRO A 512 5.09 19.20 -4.21
CA PRO A 512 5.08 17.75 -4.38
C PRO A 512 6.43 17.07 -4.16
N TRP A 513 7.55 17.73 -4.44
CA TRP A 513 8.90 17.14 -4.24
C TRP A 513 9.25 16.94 -2.76
N MET A 514 8.64 17.69 -1.85
CA MET A 514 8.85 17.48 -0.42
C MET A 514 8.30 16.13 0.04
N ALA A 515 7.34 15.55 -0.68
CA ALA A 515 6.83 14.20 -0.39
C ALA A 515 7.96 13.15 -0.43
N VAL A 516 8.93 13.27 -1.34
CA VAL A 516 10.08 12.34 -1.42
C VAL A 516 10.91 12.36 -0.12
N ALA A 517 11.10 13.53 0.47
CA ALA A 517 11.82 13.67 1.73
C ALA A 517 11.03 13.11 2.92
N LEU A 518 9.70 13.32 2.93
CA LEU A 518 8.82 12.76 3.95
C LEU A 518 8.69 11.24 3.85
N GLU A 519 8.67 10.69 2.64
CA GLU A 519 8.71 9.24 2.40
C GLU A 519 10.01 8.60 2.90
N LEU A 520 11.14 9.32 2.86
CA LEU A 520 12.39 8.85 3.47
C LEU A 520 12.25 8.73 5.00
N LEU A 521 11.60 9.71 5.64
CA LEU A 521 11.31 9.70 7.07
C LEU A 521 10.33 8.57 7.44
N ASP A 522 9.25 8.43 6.68
CA ASP A 522 8.28 7.33 6.85
C ASP A 522 8.97 5.97 6.70
N GLY A 523 9.69 5.75 5.60
CA GLY A 523 10.35 4.48 5.33
C GLY A 523 11.32 4.08 6.44
N GLY A 524 12.10 5.04 6.96
CA GLY A 524 12.97 4.79 8.10
C GLY A 524 12.21 4.50 9.40
N THR A 525 11.12 5.23 9.65
CA THR A 525 10.26 5.04 10.81
C THR A 525 9.60 3.66 10.78
N TYR A 526 9.03 3.27 9.63
CA TYR A 526 8.46 1.97 9.38
C TYR A 526 9.47 0.85 9.61
N GLY A 527 10.70 1.00 9.10
CA GLY A 527 11.77 0.02 9.29
C GLY A 527 12.05 -0.24 10.79
N LEU A 528 12.09 0.81 11.61
CA LEU A 528 12.25 0.67 13.06
C LEU A 528 11.03 0.06 13.74
N VAL A 529 9.82 0.52 13.40
CA VAL A 529 8.57 0.04 14.01
C VAL A 529 8.40 -1.45 13.77
N TRP A 530 8.57 -1.89 12.53
CA TRP A 530 8.40 -3.29 12.18
C TRP A 530 9.41 -4.17 12.93
N SER A 531 10.69 -3.79 12.93
CA SER A 531 11.72 -4.52 13.71
C SER A 531 11.42 -4.53 15.21
N CYS A 532 10.97 -3.41 15.77
CA CYS A 532 10.62 -3.30 17.18
C CYS A 532 9.45 -4.23 17.55
N CYS A 533 8.38 -4.24 16.74
CA CYS A 533 7.24 -5.11 16.94
C CYS A 533 7.63 -6.59 16.87
N VAL A 534 8.42 -6.99 15.86
CA VAL A 534 8.89 -8.37 15.69
C VAL A 534 9.75 -8.79 16.88
N HIS A 535 10.70 -7.95 17.31
CA HIS A 535 11.57 -8.23 18.45
C HIS A 535 10.78 -8.37 19.75
N TYR A 536 9.89 -7.41 20.03
CA TYR A 536 9.04 -7.42 21.23
C TYR A 536 8.16 -8.68 21.31
N MET A 537 7.49 -9.01 20.20
CA MET A 537 6.61 -10.18 20.16
C MET A 537 7.40 -11.49 20.22
N SER A 538 8.61 -11.53 19.67
CA SER A 538 9.52 -12.67 19.80
C SER A 538 10.01 -12.86 21.24
N ASP A 539 10.32 -11.78 21.97
CA ASP A 539 10.71 -11.86 23.39
C ASP A 539 9.56 -12.41 24.25
N VAL A 540 8.34 -11.89 24.04
CA VAL A 540 7.13 -12.39 24.71
C VAL A 540 6.88 -13.86 24.36
N GLY A 541 6.98 -14.23 23.08
CA GLY A 541 6.80 -15.60 22.61
C GLY A 541 7.84 -16.57 23.15
N THR A 542 9.10 -16.15 23.30
CA THR A 542 10.20 -16.98 23.81
C THR A 542 10.00 -17.31 25.29
N LYS A 543 9.53 -16.35 26.09
CA LYS A 543 9.19 -16.55 27.50
C LYS A 543 8.08 -17.57 27.71
N LEU A 544 7.21 -17.74 26.71
CA LEU A 544 6.05 -18.62 26.74
C LEU A 544 6.21 -19.91 25.93
N GLY A 545 7.28 -20.03 25.14
CA GLY A 545 7.50 -21.16 24.22
C GLY A 545 6.54 -21.21 23.04
N VAL A 546 6.01 -20.06 22.58
CA VAL A 546 4.99 -19.93 21.52
C VAL A 546 5.29 -18.79 20.54
N VAL A 547 6.53 -18.74 20.06
CA VAL A 547 7.04 -17.64 19.20
C VAL A 547 6.23 -17.52 17.91
N ASP A 548 5.95 -18.63 17.23
CA ASP A 548 5.24 -18.62 15.95
C ASP A 548 3.82 -18.06 16.11
N THR A 549 3.12 -18.42 17.18
CA THR A 549 1.80 -17.89 17.53
C THR A 549 1.84 -16.38 17.77
N THR A 550 2.81 -15.89 18.55
CA THR A 550 2.95 -14.45 18.81
C THR A 550 3.26 -13.63 17.55
N GLN A 551 4.06 -14.16 16.63
CA GLN A 551 4.31 -13.53 15.34
C GLN A 551 3.05 -13.53 14.46
N GLY A 552 2.26 -14.61 14.48
CA GLY A 552 0.96 -14.64 13.79
C GLY A 552 -0.01 -13.56 14.28
N ILE A 553 -0.09 -13.36 15.60
CA ILE A 553 -0.89 -12.29 16.21
C ILE A 553 -0.40 -10.91 15.75
N LEU A 554 0.92 -10.69 15.74
CA LEU A 554 1.53 -9.45 15.27
C LEU A 554 1.14 -9.14 13.82
N GLN A 555 1.25 -10.13 12.94
CA GLN A 555 0.89 -9.99 11.52
C GLN A 555 -0.58 -9.60 11.38
N GLY A 556 -1.48 -10.24 12.13
CA GLY A 556 -2.91 -9.91 12.09
C GLY A 556 -3.23 -8.52 12.62
N ILE A 557 -2.55 -8.05 13.68
CA ILE A 557 -2.76 -6.72 14.25
C ILE A 557 -2.18 -5.63 13.33
N PHE A 558 -0.93 -5.76 12.91
CA PHE A 558 -0.24 -4.71 12.15
C PHE A 558 -0.70 -4.67 10.69
N TRP A 559 -0.66 -5.80 9.98
CA TRP A 559 -1.03 -5.86 8.57
C TRP A 559 -2.52 -6.04 8.36
N GLY A 560 -3.16 -6.94 9.10
CA GLY A 560 -4.60 -7.21 8.94
C GLY A 560 -5.45 -6.01 9.36
N LEU A 561 -5.62 -5.85 10.68
CA LEU A 561 -6.49 -4.82 11.24
C LEU A 561 -5.90 -3.41 11.08
N GLY A 562 -4.59 -3.27 11.30
CA GLY A 562 -3.85 -2.02 11.20
C GLY A 562 -3.86 -1.46 9.77
N ASN A 563 -3.00 -1.95 8.89
CA ASN A 563 -2.91 -1.44 7.53
C ASN A 563 -4.29 -1.40 6.84
N GLY A 564 -5.05 -2.51 6.88
CA GLY A 564 -6.40 -2.56 6.30
C GLY A 564 -7.36 -1.51 6.85
N GLY A 565 -7.50 -1.43 8.18
CA GLY A 565 -8.38 -0.45 8.84
C GLY A 565 -7.94 1.00 8.63
N GLY A 566 -6.63 1.25 8.67
CA GLY A 566 -6.05 2.56 8.40
C GLY A 566 -6.36 3.08 7.01
N THR A 567 -6.28 2.22 5.99
CA THR A 567 -6.64 2.56 4.61
C THR A 567 -8.14 2.84 4.46
N MET A 568 -9.01 2.07 5.10
CA MET A 568 -10.46 2.31 5.05
C MET A 568 -10.83 3.64 5.73
N ILE A 569 -10.30 3.87 6.94
CA ILE A 569 -10.57 5.09 7.71
C ILE A 569 -10.03 6.32 6.98
N SER A 570 -8.80 6.25 6.45
CA SER A 570 -8.21 7.37 5.72
C SER A 570 -8.99 7.69 4.44
N GLY A 571 -9.41 6.69 3.66
CA GLY A 571 -10.25 6.93 2.48
C GLY A 571 -11.55 7.68 2.80
N ALA A 572 -12.24 7.27 3.88
CA ALA A 572 -13.46 7.93 4.34
C ALA A 572 -13.21 9.37 4.83
N LEU A 573 -12.11 9.60 5.56
CA LEU A 573 -11.75 10.93 6.05
C LEU A 573 -11.30 11.87 4.92
N ILE A 574 -10.57 11.36 3.93
CA ILE A 574 -10.12 12.13 2.77
C ILE A 574 -11.32 12.60 1.96
N GLU A 575 -12.33 11.74 1.74
CA GLU A 575 -13.56 12.12 1.05
C GLU A 575 -14.34 13.19 1.82
N SER A 576 -14.47 13.02 3.14
CA SER A 576 -15.37 13.85 3.95
C SER A 576 -14.79 15.21 4.34
N PHE A 577 -13.47 15.25 4.63
CA PHE A 577 -12.81 16.43 5.20
C PHE A 577 -11.55 16.85 4.45
N GLY A 578 -11.17 16.15 3.37
CA GLY A 578 -9.95 16.38 2.62
C GLY A 578 -8.69 15.76 3.22
N ALA A 579 -7.63 15.66 2.42
CA ALA A 579 -6.37 15.04 2.81
C ALA A 579 -5.64 15.78 3.95
N THR A 580 -5.63 17.12 3.91
CA THR A 580 -4.96 17.95 4.92
C THR A 580 -5.50 17.71 6.33
N ASN A 581 -6.83 17.72 6.49
CA ASN A 581 -7.46 17.47 7.78
C ASN A 581 -7.32 16.01 8.22
N THR A 582 -7.29 15.08 7.28
CA THR A 582 -7.02 13.67 7.57
C THR A 582 -5.63 13.49 8.20
N PHE A 583 -4.58 14.08 7.63
CA PHE A 583 -3.25 14.01 8.24
C PHE A 583 -3.19 14.65 9.62
N ARG A 584 -3.90 15.77 9.84
CA ARG A 584 -4.01 16.38 11.18
C ARG A 584 -4.72 15.45 12.18
N ALA A 585 -5.78 14.76 11.76
CA ALA A 585 -6.49 13.79 12.59
C ALA A 585 -5.57 12.61 12.99
N PHE A 586 -4.76 12.10 12.07
CA PHE A 586 -3.74 11.09 12.37
C PHE A 586 -2.58 11.64 13.24
N ALA A 587 -2.21 12.91 13.13
CA ALA A 587 -1.25 13.50 14.08
C ALA A 587 -1.82 13.57 15.50
N LEU A 588 -3.09 13.95 15.64
CA LEU A 588 -3.81 13.99 16.93
C LEU A 588 -3.99 12.58 17.52
N GLY A 589 -4.44 11.62 16.72
CA GLY A 589 -4.57 10.22 17.12
C GLY A 589 -3.24 9.63 17.59
N GLY A 590 -2.15 9.93 16.89
CA GLY A 590 -0.81 9.49 17.27
C GLY A 590 -0.35 10.08 18.59
N THR A 591 -0.68 11.35 18.84
CA THR A 591 -0.40 12.01 20.13
C THR A 591 -1.17 11.34 21.27
N VAL A 592 -2.45 11.00 21.07
CA VAL A 592 -3.26 10.29 22.08
C VAL A 592 -2.67 8.91 22.38
N VAL A 593 -2.37 8.12 21.35
CA VAL A 593 -1.78 6.78 21.50
C VAL A 593 -0.41 6.85 22.19
N LEU A 594 0.41 7.84 21.84
CA LEU A 594 1.70 8.08 22.48
C LEU A 594 1.55 8.35 23.98
N VAL A 595 0.62 9.23 24.36
CA VAL A 595 0.35 9.54 25.78
C VAL A 595 -0.14 8.29 26.52
N ILE A 596 -1.06 7.53 25.93
CA ILE A 596 -1.55 6.28 26.54
C ILE A 596 -0.41 5.28 26.71
N LEU A 597 0.45 5.11 25.71
CA LEU A 597 1.61 4.21 25.78
C LEU A 597 2.52 4.61 26.94
N ILE A 598 2.91 5.88 27.05
CA ILE A 598 3.79 6.36 28.12
C ILE A 598 3.16 6.14 29.50
N LEU A 599 1.89 6.52 29.68
CA LEU A 599 1.18 6.37 30.95
C LEU A 599 0.99 4.91 31.34
N ALA A 600 0.62 4.04 30.41
CA ALA A 600 0.42 2.61 30.65
C ALA A 600 1.75 1.91 31.00
N GLN A 601 2.84 2.24 30.30
CA GLN A 601 4.16 1.66 30.58
C GLN A 601 4.72 2.15 31.93
N TYR A 602 4.51 3.43 32.26
CA TYR A 602 4.91 3.98 33.54
C TYR A 602 4.12 3.36 34.72
N THR A 603 2.80 3.27 34.59
CA THR A 603 1.93 2.67 35.62
C THR A 603 2.20 1.18 35.80
N ALA A 604 2.40 0.42 34.71
CA ALA A 604 2.80 -0.98 34.78
C ALA A 604 4.14 -1.16 35.50
N GLY A 605 5.14 -0.33 35.19
CA GLY A 605 6.43 -0.36 35.87
C GLY A 605 6.35 -0.01 37.36
N LEU A 606 5.44 0.89 37.77
CA LEU A 606 5.19 1.19 39.17
C LEU A 606 4.51 0.02 39.91
N LEU A 607 3.54 -0.64 39.28
CA LEU A 607 2.85 -1.79 39.84
C LEU A 607 3.82 -2.96 40.06
N GLU A 608 4.66 -3.25 39.06
CA GLU A 608 5.68 -4.31 39.16
C GLU A 608 6.70 -4.02 40.26
N ARG A 609 7.15 -2.77 40.40
CA ARG A 609 8.02 -2.37 41.52
C ARG A 609 7.34 -2.52 42.88
N ARG A 610 6.05 -2.25 42.99
CA ARG A 610 5.27 -2.44 44.23
C ARG A 610 5.10 -3.92 44.56
N GLU A 611 4.83 -4.74 43.55
CA GLU A 611 4.67 -6.19 43.71
C GLU A 611 6.01 -6.86 44.10
N ASN A 612 7.11 -6.47 43.47
CA ASN A 612 8.45 -6.97 43.82
C ASN A 612 8.83 -6.58 45.25
N LYS A 613 8.56 -5.34 45.66
CA LYS A 613 8.73 -4.93 47.07
C LYS A 613 7.87 -5.76 48.01
N ARG A 614 6.61 -6.05 47.66
CA ARG A 614 5.73 -6.90 48.48
C ARG A 614 6.30 -8.31 48.64
N LYS A 615 6.72 -8.95 47.54
CA LYS A 615 7.35 -10.27 47.56
C LYS A 615 8.64 -10.29 48.38
N GLU A 616 9.44 -9.23 48.30
CA GLU A 616 10.63 -9.06 49.12
C GLU A 616 10.29 -8.98 50.62
N TYR A 617 9.25 -8.23 50.99
CA TYR A 617 8.76 -8.20 52.38
C TYR A 617 8.18 -9.54 52.86
N GLU A 618 7.44 -10.26 52.00
CA GLU A 618 6.89 -11.59 52.31
C GLU A 618 8.03 -12.60 52.56
N LEU A 619 9.03 -12.65 51.69
CA LEU A 619 10.23 -13.51 51.86
C LEU A 619 11.03 -13.16 53.13
N LEU A 620 11.18 -11.87 53.45
CA LEU A 620 11.83 -11.45 54.70
C LEU A 620 11.03 -11.90 55.92
N SER A 621 9.70 -11.77 55.90
CA SER A 621 8.83 -12.20 57.01
C SER A 621 8.82 -13.71 57.22
N GLU A 622 8.88 -14.52 56.15
CA GLU A 622 9.01 -15.97 56.24
C GLU A 622 10.36 -16.37 56.84
N SER A 623 11.45 -15.69 56.46
CA SER A 623 12.80 -15.96 57.01
C SER A 623 12.94 -15.63 58.50
N GLU A 624 12.26 -14.60 58.99
CA GLU A 624 12.24 -14.27 60.43
C GLU A 624 11.39 -15.27 61.22
N SER A 625 10.35 -15.85 60.61
CA SER A 625 9.50 -16.86 61.25
C SER A 625 10.20 -18.21 61.41
N ASP A 626 11.02 -18.64 60.43
CA ASP A 626 11.80 -19.87 60.52
C ASP A 626 13.03 -19.75 61.44
N GLY A 627 13.60 -18.55 61.56
CA GLY A 627 14.69 -18.27 62.53
C GLY A 627 14.26 -18.34 63.99
N SER A 628 12.94 -18.28 64.28
CA SER A 628 12.39 -18.35 65.64
C SER A 628 12.10 -19.77 66.14
N LYS A 629 12.27 -20.80 65.29
CA LYS A 629 11.98 -22.21 65.63
C LYS A 629 13.22 -23.07 65.91
N SER A 630 14.42 -22.50 65.94
CA SER A 630 15.68 -23.25 66.09
C SER A 630 16.43 -23.03 67.41
N GLU A 631 15.79 -22.51 68.45
CA GLU A 631 16.32 -22.48 69.81
C GLU A 631 15.59 -23.47 70.74
N GLU A 632 15.84 -24.77 70.56
CA GLU A 632 15.74 -25.73 71.67
C GLU A 632 17.14 -26.30 71.95
N PRO A 633 17.63 -26.24 73.20
CA PRO A 633 18.98 -26.70 73.54
C PRO A 633 18.99 -28.23 73.69
N GLN A 634 19.69 -28.94 72.80
CA GLN A 634 20.14 -30.30 73.05
C GLN A 634 21.61 -30.30 73.50
N GLU A 635 21.81 -30.77 74.73
CA GLU A 635 23.11 -31.04 75.37
C GLU A 635 23.88 -32.18 74.71
N HIS A 636 25.21 -32.11 74.85
CA HIS A 636 26.24 -33.13 74.59
C HIS A 636 26.48 -33.51 73.11
N SER A 637 27.71 -33.72 72.60
CA SER A 637 29.04 -33.93 73.17
C SER A 637 30.13 -33.66 72.10
N GLU A 638 31.36 -33.50 72.56
CA GLU A 638 32.61 -33.21 71.84
C GLU A 638 32.90 -34.07 70.59
N GLU A 639 33.50 -33.46 69.57
CA GLU A 639 34.80 -33.81 68.94
C GLU A 639 34.87 -33.43 67.44
N GLY A 640 36.01 -32.91 67.01
CA GLY A 640 36.52 -33.13 65.65
C GLY A 640 36.46 -31.97 64.64
N GLU A 641 37.56 -31.23 64.58
CA GLU A 641 38.28 -30.72 63.39
C GLU A 641 37.56 -30.44 62.05
N GLY A 642 37.93 -29.29 61.44
CA GLY A 642 38.12 -29.21 59.98
C GLY A 642 37.38 -28.08 59.28
N GLY A 643 38.09 -26.99 58.98
CA GLY A 643 37.54 -25.82 58.31
C GLY A 643 37.25 -25.99 56.81
N TYR A 644 36.58 -25.00 56.21
CA TYR A 644 37.12 -24.21 55.09
C TYR A 644 36.21 -23.01 54.75
N LYS A 645 36.88 -21.88 54.51
CA LYS A 645 36.44 -20.64 53.84
C LYS A 645 35.66 -20.97 52.55
N GLY A 646 34.70 -20.21 52.03
CA GLY A 646 34.33 -18.81 52.18
C GLY A 646 33.92 -18.24 50.82
N LYS A 647 33.28 -17.06 50.86
CA LYS A 647 33.04 -16.06 49.79
C LYS A 647 31.79 -16.18 48.90
N LEU A 648 30.77 -15.49 49.39
CA LEU A 648 30.06 -14.39 48.70
C LEU A 648 30.87 -13.71 47.58
N SER A 649 30.22 -13.49 46.43
CA SER A 649 30.51 -12.34 45.56
C SER A 649 29.23 -11.82 44.90
N LYS A 650 28.94 -10.55 45.17
CA LYS A 650 27.98 -9.67 44.51
C LYS A 650 28.53 -9.21 43.15
N THR A 651 27.66 -9.03 42.15
CA THR A 651 27.82 -8.04 41.05
C THR A 651 26.44 -7.91 40.39
N THR A 652 25.56 -6.94 40.68
CA THR A 652 25.50 -5.48 40.42
C THR A 652 25.50 -5.03 38.95
N HIS A 653 24.36 -4.42 38.59
CA HIS A 653 24.02 -3.36 37.62
C HIS A 653 24.27 -3.51 36.12
#